data_AF-A0A2N9GSZ0-F1
#
_entry.id   AF-A0A2N9GSZ0-F1
#
_cell.length_a   1.000
_cell.length_b   1.000
_cell.length_c   1.000
_cell.angle_alpha   90.00
_cell.angle_beta   90.00
_cell.angle_gamma   90.00
#
_symmetry.space_group_name_H-M   'P 1'
#
loop_
_entity.id
_entity.type
_entity.pdbx_description
1 polymer ?
#
loop_
_entity_poly.entity_id
_entity_poly.type
_entity_poly.pdbx_seq_one_letter_code
_entity_poly.pdbx_strand_id
1 'polypeptide(L)'
;MDASLTPVTFLFLVFLIIIHPNFFCNGDSQSQIRCIQTERNALLNFKQHLQDPSNRLASWAGDVDCCQWDGRSSATTLLVTSTNSILEASYPVWDEFTLDYDQYEAQSQASRRSMFVGKLNPALLDLKYLNYLDLSYNNFSGTQIPKFLGYRLSVNNLQWLSGLPLLQHLDMSSVNLNEASDWLQVTNKLPSLLELRLSDCGLPFIPPTPSVNFSSLTTLDLSQNSFENTSIPSWIVGLRNLVFLDLSGNSFQGGPTPVLQNMTSLRHLDLSGSDLYVNNLQWLSGLPLLQHLDMSFVYLYEASDWLQVTNKLPSLLELRLSSCGLPFIPPTPSVNFSSLTTLDLSGNRFENTSIPSWIVGLRNLVFLDLSYNGFQGPIPVLQNMTSLRHLDLSGNYFNHSIPNWLYSFSRLEFLSLRQNNLQGTISSAIANLTSAITIDFSLNEFSGKIHGCWTKWQNLRALNLGNNNFTGNIPASMGSLTFLKSLHLHSNKLSCKLPSSLKSCKELVIIDLSENEFVGSVPSWIGHRLLSLVILNLRSNNFHGHIPNELCALTSLQILDLSHNKLSGSIPRCVKNFTAMATKFDSIPNFYFVGSYSSENLPLESTLLVIKGRVNEYSTILHLVKSIDFSKNSLSGEIPKEVTSLQELQSLNLSYNLLIGSIPENIGTMGSLESIDFSVNQLSGQIPSSMSSLTFLNHLNLSNNNLTGKIPLSTQLQSLDASSFSGNKLYGPPLTDNCTVNGVKPNNENIGSKDIGRIEVDWFYVSMVLGFPVGFWGVCGPLLLNKQWRIMYFQFLDHMGYKLKDVLSFQYCECKGLISSQWRKLKLAASKVCGSDSYSRQVRWRLASSRHIEDSAGNKGWNIPMTVFDSEVLTVGLVYLPFASDDICPVIYSI
;
A
#
# COMPACT_ATOMS: atom_id res chain seq x y z
N MET A 1 -58.67 62.95 -13.49
CA MET A 1 -57.66 63.30 -12.47
C MET A 1 -56.41 62.55 -12.82
N ASP A 2 -55.48 63.31 -13.38
CA ASP A 2 -54.17 62.88 -13.83
C ASP A 2 -53.31 62.33 -12.70
N ALA A 3 -52.62 61.23 -12.98
CA ALA A 3 -51.20 61.08 -12.62
C ALA A 3 -50.62 59.97 -13.52
N SER A 4 -49.93 60.42 -14.55
CA SER A 4 -49.11 59.66 -15.48
C SER A 4 -48.00 58.87 -14.77
N LEU A 5 -48.05 57.53 -14.83
CA LEU A 5 -46.83 56.73 -14.74
C LEU A 5 -46.13 56.79 -16.11
N THR A 6 -44.87 57.21 -16.12
CA THR A 6 -44.06 57.36 -17.33
C THR A 6 -43.63 55.99 -17.89
N PRO A 7 -43.34 55.86 -19.20
CA PRO A 7 -42.99 54.58 -19.84
C PRO A 7 -41.75 53.91 -19.23
N VAL A 8 -40.89 54.68 -18.56
CA VAL A 8 -39.70 54.20 -17.86
C VAL A 8 -40.06 53.34 -16.65
N THR A 9 -41.17 53.63 -15.96
CA THR A 9 -41.62 52.82 -14.80
C THR A 9 -42.26 51.49 -15.22
N PHE A 10 -42.94 51.44 -16.37
CA PHE A 10 -43.47 50.18 -16.92
C PHE A 10 -42.36 49.30 -17.49
N LEU A 11 -41.34 49.91 -18.13
CA LEU A 11 -40.13 49.18 -18.55
C LEU A 11 -39.28 48.71 -17.38
N PHE A 12 -39.21 49.45 -16.26
CA PHE A 12 -38.51 49.00 -15.04
C PHE A 12 -39.23 47.82 -14.35
N LEU A 13 -40.57 47.83 -14.32
CA LEU A 13 -41.37 46.72 -13.79
C LEU A 13 -41.32 45.47 -14.67
N VAL A 14 -41.25 45.64 -15.99
CA VAL A 14 -41.07 44.52 -16.93
C VAL A 14 -39.61 44.02 -16.93
N PHE A 15 -38.61 44.88 -16.70
CA PHE A 15 -37.21 44.45 -16.53
C PHE A 15 -36.97 43.70 -15.22
N LEU A 16 -37.67 44.05 -14.13
CA LEU A 16 -37.59 43.32 -12.86
C LEU A 16 -38.24 41.91 -12.93
N ILE A 17 -39.18 41.69 -13.85
CA ILE A 17 -39.80 40.37 -14.09
C ILE A 17 -38.94 39.48 -15.00
N ILE A 18 -38.01 40.06 -15.77
CA ILE A 18 -37.18 39.31 -16.75
C ILE A 18 -35.78 38.97 -16.20
N ILE A 19 -35.33 39.55 -15.08
CA ILE A 19 -33.97 39.32 -14.54
C ILE A 19 -33.92 38.44 -13.27
N HIS A 20 -35.03 38.01 -12.67
CA HIS A 20 -34.99 37.08 -11.51
C HIS A 20 -36.04 35.96 -11.62
N PRO A 21 -35.66 34.69 -11.88
CA PRO A 21 -36.42 33.55 -11.39
C PRO A 21 -35.98 33.25 -9.94
N ASN A 22 -36.03 34.24 -9.05
CA ASN A 22 -36.05 33.98 -7.62
C ASN A 22 -37.50 34.16 -7.17
N PHE A 23 -38.18 33.02 -7.02
CA PHE A 23 -39.49 32.94 -6.41
C PHE A 23 -39.43 33.61 -5.03
N PHE A 24 -40.32 34.59 -4.81
CA PHE A 24 -40.67 35.09 -3.50
C PHE A 24 -41.09 33.91 -2.60
N CYS A 25 -40.28 33.60 -1.58
CA CYS A 25 -40.80 33.01 -0.36
C CYS A 25 -41.40 34.12 0.49
N ASN A 26 -42.65 34.49 0.19
CA ASN A 26 -43.53 35.03 1.22
C ASN A 26 -44.36 33.86 1.72
N GLY A 27 -44.23 33.57 3.01
CA GLY A 27 -44.98 32.51 3.67
C GLY A 27 -46.47 32.77 3.54
N ASP A 28 -47.15 31.94 2.75
CA ASP A 28 -48.24 31.08 3.21
C ASP A 28 -48.69 30.16 2.08
N SER A 29 -49.18 28.98 2.44
CA SER A 29 -49.75 27.91 1.59
C SER A 29 -48.80 26.96 0.83
N GLN A 30 -48.91 25.67 1.21
CA GLN A 30 -48.36 24.50 0.53
C GLN A 30 -48.81 24.44 -0.94
N SER A 31 -47.92 24.79 -1.88
CA SER A 31 -48.01 24.27 -3.24
C SER A 31 -47.17 22.99 -3.33
N GLN A 32 -47.82 21.83 -3.33
CA GLN A 32 -47.14 20.55 -3.57
C GLN A 32 -46.48 20.60 -4.96
N ILE A 33 -45.15 20.70 -5.01
CA ILE A 33 -44.37 20.57 -6.24
C ILE A 33 -44.50 19.10 -6.69
N ARG A 34 -45.46 18.83 -7.58
CA ARG A 34 -45.64 17.50 -8.15
C ARG A 34 -44.59 17.24 -9.22
N CYS A 35 -44.00 16.04 -9.20
CA CYS A 35 -43.06 15.62 -10.21
C CYS A 35 -43.67 15.69 -11.62
N ILE A 36 -42.92 16.25 -12.57
CA ILE A 36 -43.34 16.36 -13.97
C ILE A 36 -43.44 14.96 -14.57
N GLN A 37 -44.58 14.62 -15.19
CA GLN A 37 -44.83 13.27 -15.69
C GLN A 37 -43.78 12.79 -16.72
N THR A 38 -43.22 13.70 -17.52
CA THR A 38 -42.13 13.39 -18.44
C THR A 38 -40.84 13.01 -17.71
N GLU A 39 -40.48 13.74 -16.65
CA GLU A 39 -39.32 13.41 -15.80
C GLU A 39 -39.53 12.09 -15.05
N ARG A 40 -40.75 11.85 -14.56
CA ARG A 40 -41.13 10.58 -13.96
C ARG A 40 -40.86 9.41 -14.91
N ASN A 41 -41.37 9.52 -16.13
CA ASN A 41 -41.20 8.48 -17.14
C ASN A 41 -39.72 8.32 -17.52
N ALA A 42 -38.98 9.43 -17.57
CA ALA A 42 -37.55 9.43 -17.84
C ALA A 42 -36.75 8.66 -16.77
N LEU A 43 -37.03 8.91 -15.50
CA LEU A 43 -36.41 8.23 -14.36
C LEU A 43 -36.76 6.73 -14.33
N LEU A 44 -38.02 6.37 -14.59
CA LEU A 44 -38.41 4.95 -14.68
C LEU A 44 -37.73 4.22 -15.83
N ASN A 45 -37.60 4.87 -16.99
CA ASN A 45 -36.87 4.32 -18.13
C ASN A 45 -35.38 4.17 -17.81
N PHE A 46 -34.78 5.14 -17.12
CA PHE A 46 -33.41 5.07 -16.64
C PHE A 46 -33.20 3.87 -15.71
N LYS A 47 -34.05 3.70 -14.69
CA LYS A 47 -34.04 2.54 -13.78
C LYS A 47 -34.10 1.19 -14.51
N GLN A 48 -34.92 1.06 -15.55
CA GLN A 48 -35.06 -0.21 -16.29
C GLN A 48 -33.76 -0.73 -16.92
N HIS A 49 -32.78 0.15 -17.17
CA HIS A 49 -31.52 -0.19 -17.83
C HIS A 49 -30.34 -0.31 -16.87
N LEU A 50 -30.62 -0.23 -15.55
CA LEU A 50 -29.67 -0.44 -14.47
C LEU A 50 -29.95 -1.78 -13.79
N GLN A 51 -28.89 -2.52 -13.50
CA GLN A 51 -28.87 -3.54 -12.47
C GLN A 51 -28.57 -2.85 -11.15
N ASP A 52 -29.50 -2.99 -10.22
CA ASP A 52 -29.44 -2.41 -8.89
C ASP A 52 -29.32 -3.55 -7.85
N PRO A 53 -28.11 -4.11 -7.67
CA PRO A 53 -27.89 -5.26 -6.80
C PRO A 53 -28.24 -5.00 -5.33
N SER A 54 -28.28 -3.72 -4.92
CA SER A 54 -28.64 -3.31 -3.56
C SER A 54 -30.06 -2.73 -3.44
N ASN A 55 -30.85 -2.81 -4.51
CA ASN A 55 -32.26 -2.38 -4.56
C ASN A 55 -32.48 -0.95 -4.04
N ARG A 56 -31.54 -0.04 -4.31
CA ARG A 56 -31.56 1.36 -3.84
C ARG A 56 -32.58 2.23 -4.58
N LEU A 57 -32.94 1.85 -5.79
CA LEU A 57 -34.02 2.47 -6.57
C LEU A 57 -35.38 1.83 -6.24
N ALA A 58 -35.53 1.06 -5.17
CA ALA A 58 -36.79 0.39 -4.81
C ALA A 58 -37.97 1.36 -4.70
N SER A 59 -37.75 2.58 -4.17
CA SER A 59 -38.77 3.62 -4.02
C SER A 59 -39.27 4.18 -5.36
N TRP A 60 -38.55 3.94 -6.46
CA TRP A 60 -38.94 4.38 -7.80
C TRP A 60 -40.02 3.45 -8.41
N ALA A 61 -41.19 3.39 -7.77
CA ALA A 61 -42.33 2.56 -8.15
C ALA A 61 -43.63 3.06 -7.50
N GLY A 62 -44.78 2.59 -8.02
CA GLY A 62 -46.12 2.90 -7.48
C GLY A 62 -46.54 4.36 -7.69
N ASP A 63 -47.71 4.78 -7.18
CA ASP A 63 -48.28 6.13 -7.42
C ASP A 63 -47.64 7.26 -6.59
N VAL A 64 -46.53 6.98 -5.89
CA VAL A 64 -45.79 7.95 -5.07
C VAL A 64 -45.11 8.98 -5.95
N ASP A 65 -45.16 10.25 -5.57
CA ASP A 65 -44.54 11.36 -6.29
C ASP A 65 -43.02 11.15 -6.45
N CYS A 66 -42.48 11.30 -7.67
CA CYS A 66 -41.06 11.08 -7.91
C CYS A 66 -40.15 12.12 -7.27
N CYS A 67 -40.67 13.23 -6.76
CA CYS A 67 -39.92 14.15 -5.89
C CYS A 67 -39.65 13.55 -4.49
N GLN A 68 -40.28 12.43 -4.15
CA GLN A 68 -40.12 11.72 -2.87
C GLN A 68 -39.34 10.40 -3.02
N TRP A 69 -38.72 10.16 -4.18
CA TRP A 69 -37.93 8.97 -4.41
C TRP A 69 -36.53 9.11 -3.81
N ASP A 70 -35.98 8.01 -3.28
CA ASP A 70 -34.62 8.00 -2.75
C ASP A 70 -33.62 8.36 -3.85
N GLY A 71 -32.63 9.19 -3.52
CA GLY A 71 -31.68 9.76 -4.49
C GLY A 71 -32.20 10.98 -5.24
N ARG A 72 -33.39 11.51 -4.90
CA ARG A 72 -33.93 12.76 -5.44
C ARG A 72 -34.29 13.72 -4.31
N SER A 73 -33.50 14.79 -4.13
CA SER A 73 -33.78 15.83 -3.10
C SER A 73 -34.74 16.92 -3.58
N SER A 74 -34.89 17.10 -4.91
CA SER A 74 -35.76 18.08 -5.53
C SER A 74 -36.10 17.72 -6.99
N ALA A 75 -36.95 18.51 -7.65
CA ALA A 75 -37.23 18.31 -9.08
C ALA A 75 -35.97 18.36 -9.97
N THR A 76 -34.90 19.04 -9.53
CA THR A 76 -33.70 19.36 -10.32
C THR A 76 -32.46 18.52 -9.98
N THR A 77 -32.52 17.67 -8.96
CA THR A 77 -31.36 16.91 -8.44
C THR A 77 -31.50 15.42 -8.72
N LEU A 78 -30.46 14.79 -9.27
CA LEU A 78 -30.39 13.34 -9.45
C LEU A 78 -29.08 12.78 -8.87
N LEU A 79 -29.21 11.98 -7.80
CA LEU A 79 -28.12 11.29 -7.13
C LEU A 79 -28.19 9.79 -7.44
N VAL A 80 -27.23 9.31 -8.21
CA VAL A 80 -27.09 7.89 -8.59
C VAL A 80 -25.64 7.50 -8.32
N THR A 81 -25.16 7.70 -7.09
CA THR A 81 -23.83 7.26 -6.60
C THR A 81 -23.92 5.85 -6.01
N SER A 82 -22.82 5.11 -5.81
CA SER A 82 -22.80 3.86 -5.02
C SER A 82 -22.62 4.05 -3.52
N THR A 83 -22.36 5.27 -3.07
CA THR A 83 -22.22 5.57 -1.64
C THR A 83 -23.57 5.96 -1.03
N ASN A 84 -23.81 5.67 0.25
CA ASN A 84 -25.10 5.92 0.91
C ASN A 84 -25.21 7.37 1.44
N SER A 85 -24.62 8.33 0.74
CA SER A 85 -24.50 9.71 1.17
C SER A 85 -25.56 10.59 0.54
N ILE A 86 -26.62 10.84 1.32
CA ILE A 86 -27.08 12.22 1.49
C ILE A 86 -25.95 12.94 2.24
N LEU A 87 -24.89 13.33 1.53
CA LEU A 87 -23.96 14.39 1.91
C LEU A 87 -24.12 15.45 0.82
N GLU A 88 -25.20 16.22 0.95
CA GLU A 88 -25.42 17.40 0.14
C GLU A 88 -24.22 18.35 0.28
N ALA A 89 -23.63 18.71 -0.86
CA ALA A 89 -23.32 20.09 -1.23
C ALA A 89 -22.92 21.02 -0.06
N SER A 90 -21.89 20.64 0.67
CA SER A 90 -21.14 21.52 1.56
C SER A 90 -19.93 20.72 2.01
N TYR A 91 -18.74 21.08 1.52
CA TYR A 91 -17.50 20.71 2.17
C TYR A 91 -17.63 21.12 3.64
N PRO A 92 -17.73 20.18 4.59
CA PRO A 92 -17.55 20.55 5.97
C PRO A 92 -16.09 20.93 6.08
N VAL A 93 -15.85 22.09 6.67
CA VAL A 93 -14.70 22.30 7.54
C VAL A 93 -14.35 20.95 8.17
N TRP A 94 -13.10 20.51 8.07
CA TRP A 94 -12.56 19.32 8.74
C TRP A 94 -12.52 19.54 10.27
N ASP A 95 -13.59 20.09 10.83
CA ASP A 95 -13.86 20.17 12.24
C ASP A 95 -14.63 18.92 12.63
N GLU A 96 -13.85 18.01 13.20
CA GLU A 96 -14.21 17.40 14.48
C GLU A 96 -14.98 16.07 14.44
N PHE A 97 -14.16 15.00 14.52
CA PHE A 97 -14.36 13.80 15.36
C PHE A 97 -15.46 12.76 15.00
N THR A 98 -15.06 11.50 15.16
CA THR A 98 -15.90 10.29 15.29
C THR A 98 -16.57 9.75 14.03
N LEU A 99 -15.77 9.33 13.04
CA LEU A 99 -16.18 8.20 12.20
C LEU A 99 -15.33 6.98 12.58
N ASP A 100 -16.01 5.99 13.14
CA ASP A 100 -15.47 4.65 13.35
C ASP A 100 -15.09 4.07 11.98
N TYR A 101 -13.83 3.64 11.81
CA TYR A 101 -13.35 3.10 10.53
C TYR A 101 -14.17 1.87 10.07
N ASP A 102 -14.75 1.14 11.03
CA ASP A 102 -15.72 0.07 10.79
C ASP A 102 -16.96 0.55 9.98
N GLN A 103 -17.40 1.81 10.15
CA GLN A 103 -18.47 2.41 9.34
C GLN A 103 -18.01 2.82 7.95
N TYR A 104 -16.80 3.37 7.80
CA TYR A 104 -16.26 3.78 6.50
C TYR A 104 -16.03 2.58 5.57
N GLU A 105 -15.59 1.45 6.12
CA GLU A 105 -15.30 0.25 5.35
C GLU A 105 -16.54 -0.60 5.06
N ALA A 106 -17.50 -0.66 6.00
CA ALA A 106 -18.84 -1.13 5.69
C ALA A 106 -19.47 -0.30 4.57
N GLN A 107 -19.26 1.02 4.56
CA GLN A 107 -19.71 1.91 3.48
C GLN A 107 -18.96 1.67 2.17
N SER A 108 -17.65 1.41 2.17
CA SER A 108 -16.86 1.12 0.96
C SER A 108 -17.20 -0.24 0.34
N GLN A 109 -17.35 -1.29 1.16
CA GLN A 109 -17.78 -2.61 0.68
C GLN A 109 -19.26 -2.61 0.28
N ALA A 110 -20.13 -1.94 1.04
CA ALA A 110 -21.49 -1.68 0.61
C ALA A 110 -21.51 -0.88 -0.69
N SER A 111 -20.63 0.10 -0.86
CA SER A 111 -20.48 0.88 -2.09
C SER A 111 -20.11 -0.01 -3.28
N ARG A 112 -19.08 -0.86 -3.17
CA ARG A 112 -18.73 -1.83 -4.23
C ARG A 112 -19.83 -2.82 -4.55
N ARG A 113 -20.58 -3.31 -3.55
CA ARG A 113 -21.73 -4.23 -3.74
C ARG A 113 -23.00 -3.53 -4.22
N SER A 114 -23.05 -2.20 -4.10
CA SER A 114 -24.20 -1.37 -4.48
C SER A 114 -24.00 -0.57 -5.75
N MET A 115 -22.82 -0.69 -6.37
CA MET A 115 -22.54 -0.13 -7.70
C MET A 115 -23.67 -0.49 -8.65
N PHE A 116 -24.25 0.54 -9.26
CA PHE A 116 -25.13 0.32 -10.40
C PHE A 116 -24.30 -0.24 -11.55
N VAL A 117 -24.78 -1.35 -12.11
CA VAL A 117 -24.17 -1.99 -13.28
C VAL A 117 -25.15 -1.89 -14.43
N GLY A 118 -24.76 -1.36 -15.58
CA GLY A 118 -25.70 -1.26 -16.70
C GLY A 118 -25.40 -0.12 -17.65
N LYS A 119 -26.44 0.35 -18.36
CA LYS A 119 -26.30 1.36 -19.41
C LYS A 119 -26.89 2.70 -18.97
N LEU A 120 -26.18 3.78 -19.24
CA LEU A 120 -26.77 5.13 -19.20
C LEU A 120 -27.90 5.20 -20.25
N ASN A 121 -29.12 5.53 -19.82
CA ASN A 121 -30.30 5.58 -20.68
C ASN A 121 -30.54 7.00 -21.23
N PRO A 122 -30.68 7.21 -22.56
CA PRO A 122 -31.03 8.49 -23.19
C PRO A 122 -32.20 9.25 -22.57
N ALA A 123 -33.09 8.58 -21.87
CA ALA A 123 -34.14 9.18 -21.06
C ALA A 123 -33.63 10.27 -20.09
N LEU A 124 -32.37 10.22 -19.62
CA LEU A 124 -31.79 11.29 -18.79
C LEU A 124 -31.87 12.67 -19.47
N LEU A 125 -31.88 12.73 -20.81
CA LEU A 125 -31.98 13.97 -21.56
C LEU A 125 -33.38 14.61 -21.49
N ASP A 126 -34.38 13.88 -21.03
CA ASP A 126 -35.73 14.39 -20.81
C ASP A 126 -35.86 15.15 -19.48
N LEU A 127 -34.83 15.09 -18.61
CA LEU A 127 -34.72 15.85 -17.37
C LEU A 127 -34.24 17.28 -17.65
N LYS A 128 -35.10 18.09 -18.28
CA LYS A 128 -34.73 19.44 -18.78
C LYS A 128 -34.33 20.45 -17.70
N TYR A 129 -34.70 20.19 -16.45
CA TYR A 129 -34.39 21.06 -15.31
C TYR A 129 -33.24 20.54 -14.43
N LEU A 130 -32.53 19.50 -14.86
CA LEU A 130 -31.47 18.90 -14.07
C LEU A 130 -30.29 19.86 -13.89
N ASN A 131 -29.96 20.18 -12.64
CA ASN A 131 -28.83 21.03 -12.26
C ASN A 131 -27.72 20.28 -11.53
N TYR A 132 -28.01 19.11 -10.97
CA TYR A 132 -27.05 18.29 -10.22
C TYR A 132 -27.13 16.84 -10.69
N LEU A 133 -26.00 16.31 -11.18
CA LEU A 133 -25.86 14.93 -11.62
C LEU A 133 -24.62 14.29 -11.00
N ASP A 134 -24.86 13.28 -10.16
CA ASP A 134 -23.81 12.46 -9.57
C ASP A 134 -23.99 11.01 -9.99
N LEU A 135 -22.98 10.49 -10.68
CA LEU A 135 -22.85 9.14 -11.19
C LEU A 135 -21.65 8.40 -10.57
N SER A 136 -21.00 9.00 -9.58
CA SER A 136 -19.72 8.57 -9.01
C SER A 136 -19.74 7.15 -8.45
N TYR A 137 -18.58 6.48 -8.49
CA TYR A 137 -18.36 5.15 -7.93
C TYR A 137 -19.30 4.07 -8.48
N ASN A 138 -19.71 4.15 -9.75
CA ASN A 138 -20.54 3.12 -10.40
C ASN A 138 -19.85 2.51 -11.62
N ASN A 139 -20.33 1.33 -12.02
CA ASN A 139 -19.77 0.60 -13.15
C ASN A 139 -20.72 0.56 -14.35
N PHE A 140 -20.60 1.57 -15.22
CA PHE A 140 -21.35 1.63 -16.49
C PHE A 140 -20.63 0.96 -17.68
N SER A 141 -19.63 0.10 -17.44
CA SER A 141 -18.77 -0.49 -18.49
C SER A 141 -19.45 -1.62 -19.29
N GLY A 142 -20.56 -1.28 -19.97
CA GLY A 142 -21.43 -2.22 -20.69
C GLY A 142 -21.62 -1.89 -22.18
N THR A 143 -20.58 -2.13 -22.99
CA THR A 143 -20.57 -2.39 -24.46
C THR A 143 -20.87 -1.26 -25.46
N GLN A 144 -20.05 -1.24 -26.52
CA GLN A 144 -20.26 -0.53 -27.79
C GLN A 144 -21.61 -0.87 -28.42
N ILE A 145 -22.29 0.15 -28.95
CA ILE A 145 -23.50 -0.05 -29.76
C ILE A 145 -23.23 0.46 -31.19
N PRO A 146 -23.64 -0.26 -32.26
CA PRO A 146 -23.30 0.12 -33.63
C PRO A 146 -23.69 1.55 -34.00
N LYS A 147 -22.79 2.23 -34.73
CA LYS A 147 -22.80 3.65 -35.13
C LYS A 147 -24.03 4.13 -35.92
N PHE A 148 -25.01 3.29 -36.23
CA PHE A 148 -26.11 3.62 -37.16
C PHE A 148 -27.39 4.17 -36.52
N LEU A 149 -27.44 4.33 -35.19
CA LEU A 149 -28.58 4.93 -34.49
C LEU A 149 -28.11 6.19 -33.77
N GLY A 150 -28.71 7.33 -34.14
CA GLY A 150 -28.35 8.67 -33.68
C GLY A 150 -28.29 8.82 -32.15
N TYR A 151 -27.37 9.68 -31.72
CA TYR A 151 -27.15 10.21 -30.36
C TYR A 151 -27.46 9.23 -29.20
N ARG A 152 -26.46 8.43 -28.82
CA ARG A 152 -26.54 7.50 -27.68
C ARG A 152 -25.74 8.03 -26.49
N LEU A 153 -26.30 7.96 -25.27
CA LEU A 153 -25.49 8.13 -24.06
C LEU A 153 -24.46 7.01 -24.03
N SER A 154 -23.19 7.37 -23.89
CA SER A 154 -22.10 6.43 -23.70
C SER A 154 -21.11 7.07 -22.73
N VAL A 155 -20.53 6.28 -21.83
CA VAL A 155 -19.37 6.74 -21.06
C VAL A 155 -18.15 6.96 -21.97
N ASN A 156 -18.17 6.42 -23.20
CA ASN A 156 -17.12 6.59 -24.19
C ASN A 156 -17.28 7.86 -25.05
N ASN A 157 -18.38 8.62 -24.88
CA ASN A 157 -18.65 9.87 -25.60
C ASN A 157 -19.60 10.75 -24.79
N LEU A 158 -19.14 11.91 -24.33
CA LEU A 158 -19.91 12.76 -23.43
C LEU A 158 -20.86 13.74 -24.14
N GLN A 159 -20.96 13.77 -25.48
CA GLN A 159 -21.78 14.75 -26.24
C GLN A 159 -23.20 14.91 -25.71
N TRP A 160 -23.78 13.87 -25.12
CA TRP A 160 -25.11 13.90 -24.56
C TRP A 160 -25.30 14.93 -23.43
N LEU A 161 -24.25 15.28 -22.69
CA LEU A 161 -24.31 16.33 -21.67
C LEU A 161 -24.77 17.68 -22.25
N SER A 162 -24.54 17.94 -23.55
CA SER A 162 -25.05 19.13 -24.23
C SER A 162 -26.58 19.26 -24.21
N GLY A 163 -27.30 18.15 -23.98
CA GLY A 163 -28.74 18.14 -23.78
C GLY A 163 -29.20 18.56 -22.39
N LEU A 164 -28.27 18.84 -21.46
CA LEU A 164 -28.50 19.26 -20.08
C LEU A 164 -27.94 20.69 -19.84
N PRO A 165 -28.54 21.73 -20.44
CA PRO A 165 -27.96 23.08 -20.46
C PRO A 165 -27.95 23.79 -19.09
N LEU A 166 -28.74 23.30 -18.12
CA LEU A 166 -28.86 23.85 -16.77
C LEU A 166 -27.93 23.16 -15.75
N LEU A 167 -27.10 22.21 -16.19
CA LEU A 167 -26.23 21.46 -15.31
C LEU A 167 -25.19 22.38 -14.64
N GLN A 168 -25.16 22.35 -13.31
CA GLN A 168 -24.25 23.11 -12.45
C GLN A 168 -23.22 22.20 -11.77
N HIS A 169 -23.62 20.98 -11.38
CA HIS A 169 -22.75 20.02 -10.72
C HIS A 169 -22.72 18.71 -11.51
N LEU A 170 -21.52 18.27 -11.87
CA LEU A 170 -21.27 16.99 -12.51
C LEU A 170 -20.17 16.24 -11.77
N ASP A 171 -20.55 15.11 -11.16
CA ASP A 171 -19.60 14.15 -10.59
C ASP A 171 -19.70 12.81 -11.31
N MET A 172 -18.59 12.39 -11.92
CA MET A 172 -18.45 11.08 -12.55
C MET A 172 -17.21 10.34 -12.02
N SER A 173 -16.75 10.65 -10.81
CA SER A 173 -15.53 10.06 -10.24
C SER A 173 -15.60 8.53 -10.19
N SER A 174 -14.49 7.86 -10.48
CA SER A 174 -14.37 6.39 -10.62
C SER A 174 -15.29 5.76 -11.68
N VAL A 175 -15.85 6.55 -12.61
CA VAL A 175 -16.51 6.02 -13.80
C VAL A 175 -15.46 5.85 -14.90
N ASN A 176 -15.41 4.68 -15.54
CA ASN A 176 -14.50 4.42 -16.65
C ASN A 176 -14.83 5.32 -17.87
N LEU A 177 -14.00 6.33 -18.11
CA LEU A 177 -14.07 7.29 -19.22
C LEU A 177 -12.87 7.16 -20.18
N ASN A 178 -12.20 6.01 -20.21
CA ASN A 178 -10.95 5.82 -20.96
C ASN A 178 -11.08 6.08 -22.48
N GLU A 179 -12.29 5.94 -23.04
CA GLU A 179 -12.57 6.22 -24.45
C GLU A 179 -13.14 7.63 -24.72
N ALA A 180 -13.43 8.42 -23.67
CA ALA A 180 -14.15 9.69 -23.73
C ALA A 180 -13.27 10.88 -24.16
N SER A 181 -12.68 10.81 -25.35
CA SER A 181 -11.78 11.87 -25.86
C SER A 181 -12.40 13.28 -26.01
N ASP A 182 -13.74 13.38 -25.98
CA ASP A 182 -14.48 14.63 -26.15
C ASP A 182 -14.86 15.32 -24.82
N TRP A 183 -14.48 14.75 -23.67
CA TRP A 183 -14.90 15.20 -22.34
C TRP A 183 -14.72 16.71 -22.12
N LEU A 184 -13.55 17.25 -22.48
CA LEU A 184 -13.21 18.66 -22.28
C LEU A 184 -14.04 19.56 -23.21
N GLN A 185 -14.20 19.17 -24.48
CA GLN A 185 -14.96 19.96 -25.45
C GLN A 185 -16.45 20.06 -25.06
N VAL A 186 -17.00 18.98 -24.51
CA VAL A 186 -18.40 18.90 -24.10
C VAL A 186 -18.65 19.69 -22.84
N THR A 187 -17.89 19.41 -21.78
CA THR A 187 -18.08 20.06 -20.47
C THR A 187 -17.87 21.56 -20.58
N ASN A 188 -16.91 22.00 -21.40
CA ASN A 188 -16.66 23.41 -21.70
C ASN A 188 -17.84 24.16 -22.38
N LYS A 189 -18.79 23.44 -22.99
CA LYS A 189 -19.99 24.04 -23.59
C LYS A 189 -21.14 24.19 -22.60
N LEU A 190 -21.00 23.69 -21.36
CA LEU A 190 -22.04 23.80 -20.33
C LEU A 190 -21.94 25.17 -19.65
N PRO A 191 -22.87 26.11 -19.92
CA PRO A 191 -22.71 27.51 -19.52
C PRO A 191 -22.87 27.73 -18.00
N SER A 192 -23.53 26.80 -17.31
CA SER A 192 -23.90 26.93 -15.89
C SER A 192 -23.01 26.10 -14.97
N LEU A 193 -21.99 25.39 -15.50
CA LEU A 193 -21.22 24.43 -14.72
C LEU A 193 -20.35 25.13 -13.65
N LEU A 194 -20.59 24.78 -12.39
CA LEU A 194 -19.90 25.26 -11.19
C LEU A 194 -18.90 24.23 -10.65
N GLU A 195 -19.21 22.94 -10.80
CA GLU A 195 -18.42 21.82 -10.28
C GLU A 195 -18.29 20.71 -11.32
N LEU A 196 -17.04 20.29 -11.54
CA LEU A 196 -16.69 19.17 -12.41
C LEU A 196 -15.71 18.25 -11.68
N ARG A 197 -16.14 17.03 -11.41
CA ARG A 197 -15.30 15.96 -10.85
C ARG A 197 -15.22 14.78 -11.78
N LEU A 198 -14.01 14.48 -12.21
CA LEU A 198 -13.68 13.35 -13.07
C LEU A 198 -12.48 12.59 -12.49
N SER A 199 -12.40 12.45 -11.16
CA SER A 199 -11.32 11.73 -10.49
C SER A 199 -11.33 10.24 -10.84
N ASP A 200 -10.18 9.60 -11.01
CA ASP A 200 -10.06 8.14 -11.22
C ASP A 200 -10.90 7.62 -12.40
N CYS A 201 -11.01 8.42 -13.46
CA CYS A 201 -11.82 8.10 -14.64
C CYS A 201 -11.03 7.41 -15.76
N GLY A 202 -9.71 7.30 -15.61
CA GLY A 202 -8.79 6.79 -16.64
C GLY A 202 -8.77 7.62 -17.93
N LEU A 203 -8.97 8.93 -17.82
CA LEU A 203 -9.00 9.85 -18.96
C LEU A 203 -7.69 9.78 -19.78
N PRO A 204 -7.75 9.59 -21.11
CA PRO A 204 -6.57 9.20 -21.89
C PRO A 204 -5.56 10.34 -22.14
N PHE A 205 -6.02 11.60 -22.16
CA PHE A 205 -5.19 12.80 -22.30
C PHE A 205 -6.01 14.07 -22.05
N ILE A 206 -5.34 15.21 -21.91
CA ILE A 206 -5.97 16.54 -21.90
C ILE A 206 -5.90 17.15 -23.30
N PRO A 207 -7.04 17.35 -23.99
CA PRO A 207 -7.04 17.90 -25.36
C PRO A 207 -6.50 19.34 -25.40
N PRO A 208 -5.66 19.71 -26.39
CA PRO A 208 -5.23 21.08 -26.58
C PRO A 208 -6.39 21.90 -27.19
N THR A 209 -7.20 22.55 -26.36
CA THR A 209 -8.30 23.41 -26.82
C THR A 209 -7.94 24.89 -26.73
N PRO A 210 -7.97 25.66 -27.83
CA PRO A 210 -7.58 27.07 -27.83
C PRO A 210 -8.62 28.04 -27.22
N SER A 211 -9.81 27.58 -26.85
CA SER A 211 -10.82 28.41 -26.16
C SER A 211 -11.64 27.60 -25.16
N VAL A 212 -11.27 27.69 -23.89
CA VAL A 212 -12.03 27.15 -22.77
C VAL A 212 -12.76 28.32 -22.10
N ASN A 213 -14.09 28.24 -22.00
CA ASN A 213 -15.00 29.23 -21.42
C ASN A 213 -15.77 28.64 -20.22
N PHE A 214 -15.05 28.04 -19.28
CA PHE A 214 -15.55 27.70 -17.94
C PHE A 214 -15.64 28.95 -17.06
N SER A 215 -16.43 29.93 -17.47
CA SER A 215 -16.51 31.22 -16.78
C SER A 215 -17.09 31.13 -15.36
N SER A 216 -17.90 30.12 -15.07
CA SER A 216 -18.58 29.93 -13.78
C SER A 216 -17.94 28.87 -12.88
N LEU A 217 -16.95 28.12 -13.37
CA LEU A 217 -16.42 26.95 -12.66
C LEU A 217 -15.67 27.35 -11.38
N THR A 218 -16.02 26.70 -10.28
CA THR A 218 -15.46 26.92 -8.93
C THR A 218 -14.68 25.71 -8.41
N THR A 219 -15.03 24.50 -8.86
CA THR A 219 -14.41 23.24 -8.45
C THR A 219 -14.03 22.43 -9.68
N LEU A 220 -12.76 22.05 -9.76
CA LEU A 220 -12.24 21.16 -10.79
C LEU A 220 -11.39 20.08 -10.12
N ASP A 221 -11.80 18.83 -10.31
CA ASP A 221 -11.10 17.64 -9.82
C ASP A 221 -10.83 16.71 -11.01
N LEU A 222 -9.55 16.57 -11.34
CA LEU A 222 -9.05 15.69 -12.40
C LEU A 222 -8.01 14.69 -11.84
N SER A 223 -8.04 14.44 -10.53
CA SER A 223 -7.08 13.57 -9.85
C SER A 223 -7.09 12.12 -10.39
N GLN A 224 -5.98 11.40 -10.22
CA GLN A 224 -5.87 9.96 -10.51
C GLN A 224 -6.23 9.53 -11.96
N ASN A 225 -5.96 10.35 -12.96
CA ASN A 225 -6.28 10.05 -14.37
C ASN A 225 -5.08 9.60 -15.22
N SER A 226 -3.88 9.48 -14.65
CA SER A 226 -2.67 9.04 -15.37
C SER A 226 -2.30 9.91 -16.59
N PHE A 227 -2.44 11.24 -16.50
CA PHE A 227 -2.02 12.15 -17.58
C PHE A 227 -0.49 12.18 -17.77
N GLU A 228 0.05 11.21 -18.51
CA GLU A 228 1.50 11.05 -18.72
C GLU A 228 2.10 12.10 -19.68
N ASN A 229 3.29 12.62 -19.32
CA ASN A 229 4.11 13.50 -20.18
C ASN A 229 3.41 14.78 -20.65
N THR A 230 2.43 15.28 -19.90
CA THR A 230 1.73 16.53 -20.21
C THR A 230 2.11 17.62 -19.22
N SER A 231 2.16 18.88 -19.65
CA SER A 231 2.24 20.01 -18.72
C SER A 231 0.86 20.32 -18.14
N ILE A 232 0.82 20.95 -16.96
CA ILE A 232 -0.43 21.52 -16.43
C ILE A 232 -1.08 22.39 -17.52
N PRO A 233 -2.36 22.16 -17.88
CA PRO A 233 -2.96 22.83 -19.02
C PRO A 233 -3.05 24.35 -18.84
N SER A 234 -2.58 25.10 -19.85
CA SER A 234 -2.56 26.57 -19.82
C SER A 234 -3.95 27.22 -19.82
N TRP A 235 -5.01 26.49 -20.16
CA TRP A 235 -6.37 27.01 -20.09
C TRP A 235 -6.91 27.12 -18.66
N ILE A 236 -6.29 26.45 -17.67
CA ILE A 236 -6.67 26.54 -16.26
C ILE A 236 -6.55 27.99 -15.74
N VAL A 237 -5.64 28.80 -16.30
CA VAL A 237 -5.50 30.23 -15.97
C VAL A 237 -6.75 31.04 -16.29
N GLY A 238 -7.56 30.58 -17.26
CA GLY A 238 -8.82 31.22 -17.62
C GLY A 238 -9.89 31.12 -16.53
N LEU A 239 -9.72 30.20 -15.57
CA LEU A 239 -10.72 29.86 -14.55
C LEU A 239 -10.63 30.80 -13.34
N ARG A 240 -11.03 32.06 -13.52
CA ARG A 240 -10.87 33.11 -12.49
C ARG A 240 -11.68 32.90 -11.20
N ASN A 241 -12.74 32.10 -11.28
CA ASN A 241 -13.63 31.80 -10.17
C ASN A 241 -13.26 30.50 -9.43
N LEU A 242 -12.19 29.82 -9.84
CA LEU A 242 -11.81 28.54 -9.26
C LEU A 242 -11.36 28.72 -7.79
N VAL A 243 -11.97 27.93 -6.91
CA VAL A 243 -11.73 27.87 -5.46
C VAL A 243 -11.01 26.58 -5.09
N PHE A 244 -11.36 25.47 -5.76
CA PHE A 244 -10.81 24.14 -5.55
C PHE A 244 -10.22 23.59 -6.85
N LEU A 245 -8.94 23.20 -6.80
CA LEU A 245 -8.25 22.54 -7.89
C LEU A 245 -7.50 21.32 -7.36
N ASP A 246 -7.87 20.14 -7.85
CA ASP A 246 -7.15 18.89 -7.58
C ASP A 246 -6.68 18.27 -8.89
N LEU A 247 -5.35 18.15 -9.01
CA LEU A 247 -4.65 17.54 -10.13
C LEU A 247 -3.79 16.35 -9.68
N SER A 248 -3.95 15.89 -8.44
CA SER A 248 -3.10 14.88 -7.81
C SER A 248 -3.10 13.53 -8.53
N GLY A 249 -2.07 12.72 -8.31
CA GLY A 249 -1.99 11.36 -8.86
C GLY A 249 -1.91 11.31 -10.40
N ASN A 250 -1.40 12.37 -11.02
CA ASN A 250 -1.18 12.47 -12.46
C ASN A 250 0.29 12.74 -12.77
N SER A 251 0.82 12.17 -13.85
CA SER A 251 2.22 12.34 -14.29
C SER A 251 2.48 13.65 -15.06
N PHE A 252 2.04 14.79 -14.50
CA PHE A 252 2.31 16.11 -15.07
C PHE A 252 3.80 16.45 -15.00
N GLN A 253 4.37 16.99 -16.09
CA GLN A 253 5.76 17.40 -16.19
C GLN A 253 5.92 18.92 -16.33
N GLY A 254 7.11 19.41 -16.03
CA GLY A 254 7.45 20.84 -16.07
C GLY A 254 7.14 21.55 -14.75
N GLY A 255 7.30 22.88 -14.74
CA GLY A 255 7.01 23.71 -13.58
C GLY A 255 5.60 24.32 -13.63
N PRO A 256 4.94 24.55 -12.49
CA PRO A 256 3.59 25.14 -12.43
C PRO A 256 3.51 26.63 -12.86
N THR A 257 4.63 27.29 -13.21
CA THR A 257 4.70 28.76 -13.46
C THR A 257 4.52 29.15 -14.94
N PRO A 258 4.00 30.36 -15.28
CA PRO A 258 3.20 31.33 -14.52
C PRO A 258 1.69 31.01 -14.54
N VAL A 259 1.33 29.76 -14.88
CA VAL A 259 -0.06 29.34 -15.12
C VAL A 259 -0.93 29.62 -13.89
N LEU A 260 -0.54 29.15 -12.71
CA LEU A 260 -1.40 29.25 -11.52
C LEU A 260 -1.33 30.61 -10.80
N GLN A 261 -0.34 31.47 -11.09
CA GLN A 261 -0.06 32.68 -10.31
C GLN A 261 -1.24 33.68 -10.26
N ASN A 262 -2.14 33.65 -11.23
CA ASN A 262 -3.26 34.61 -11.32
C ASN A 262 -4.58 34.09 -10.73
N MET A 263 -4.58 32.91 -10.09
CA MET A 263 -5.79 32.28 -9.55
C MET A 263 -6.15 32.80 -8.15
N THR A 264 -6.43 34.10 -8.05
CA THR A 264 -6.57 34.80 -6.75
C THR A 264 -7.71 34.30 -5.84
N SER A 265 -8.70 33.57 -6.39
CA SER A 265 -9.84 33.00 -5.66
C SER A 265 -9.54 31.63 -5.04
N LEU A 266 -8.41 31.00 -5.40
CA LEU A 266 -8.09 29.63 -5.05
C LEU A 266 -7.83 29.48 -3.55
N ARG A 267 -8.45 28.47 -2.94
CA ARG A 267 -8.33 28.13 -1.51
C ARG A 267 -7.74 26.75 -1.29
N HIS A 268 -7.97 25.83 -2.23
CA HIS A 268 -7.46 24.47 -2.16
C HIS A 268 -6.72 24.16 -3.46
N LEU A 269 -5.47 23.70 -3.32
CA LEU A 269 -4.62 23.27 -4.41
C LEU A 269 -3.90 21.98 -4.04
N ASP A 270 -4.21 20.91 -4.78
CA ASP A 270 -3.52 19.64 -4.67
C ASP A 270 -2.81 19.31 -6.01
N LEU A 271 -1.50 19.17 -5.92
CA LEU A 271 -0.59 18.80 -7.01
C LEU A 271 0.22 17.54 -6.66
N SER A 272 -0.19 16.79 -5.64
CA SER A 272 0.57 15.69 -5.09
C SER A 272 0.67 14.50 -6.05
N GLY A 273 1.74 13.71 -5.94
CA GLY A 273 1.94 12.54 -6.79
C GLY A 273 2.16 12.86 -8.27
N SER A 274 2.62 14.08 -8.58
CA SER A 274 2.97 14.51 -9.93
C SER A 274 4.48 14.59 -10.16
N ASP A 275 4.90 14.31 -11.40
CA ASP A 275 6.30 14.41 -11.86
C ASP A 275 6.74 15.87 -12.10
N LEU A 276 6.17 16.81 -11.33
CA LEU A 276 6.40 18.24 -11.48
C LEU A 276 7.78 18.62 -10.96
N TYR A 277 8.46 19.46 -11.72
CA TYR A 277 9.76 20.00 -11.36
C TYR A 277 9.65 21.48 -11.01
N VAL A 278 9.85 21.81 -9.73
CA VAL A 278 9.66 23.19 -9.24
C VAL A 278 10.95 23.69 -8.61
N ASN A 279 11.56 24.67 -9.28
CA ASN A 279 12.82 25.28 -8.83
C ASN A 279 12.64 26.45 -7.85
N ASN A 280 11.44 27.01 -7.73
CA ASN A 280 11.09 28.04 -6.74
C ASN A 280 9.57 28.12 -6.53
N LEU A 281 9.15 28.63 -5.37
CA LEU A 281 7.75 28.70 -4.99
C LEU A 281 7.13 30.11 -5.09
N GLN A 282 7.83 31.10 -5.64
CA GLN A 282 7.37 32.50 -5.71
C GLN A 282 5.98 32.67 -6.32
N TRP A 283 5.55 31.79 -7.22
CA TRP A 283 4.22 31.84 -7.84
C TRP A 283 3.07 31.71 -6.85
N LEU A 284 3.28 31.05 -5.70
CA LEU A 284 2.29 30.98 -4.62
C LEU A 284 1.95 32.36 -4.04
N SER A 285 2.82 33.36 -4.18
CA SER A 285 2.54 34.73 -3.72
C SER A 285 1.32 35.36 -4.41
N GLY A 286 0.90 34.83 -5.57
CA GLY A 286 -0.32 35.23 -6.27
C GLY A 286 -1.61 34.59 -5.74
N LEU A 287 -1.52 33.72 -4.72
CA LEU A 287 -2.64 32.97 -4.15
C LEU A 287 -2.94 33.38 -2.69
N PRO A 288 -3.41 34.62 -2.43
CA PRO A 288 -3.52 35.16 -1.07
C PRO A 288 -4.58 34.46 -0.20
N LEU A 289 -5.56 33.79 -0.82
CA LEU A 289 -6.65 33.09 -0.14
C LEU A 289 -6.36 31.60 0.06
N LEU A 290 -5.17 31.11 -0.29
CA LEU A 290 -4.83 29.70 -0.20
C LEU A 290 -4.87 29.22 1.26
N GLN A 291 -5.65 28.18 1.51
CA GLN A 291 -5.86 27.55 2.81
C GLN A 291 -5.22 26.16 2.86
N HIS A 292 -5.31 25.40 1.76
CA HIS A 292 -4.77 24.05 1.65
C HIS A 292 -3.81 23.98 0.47
N LEU A 293 -2.60 23.53 0.73
CA LEU A 293 -1.58 23.27 -0.27
C LEU A 293 -0.98 21.88 -0.03
N ASP A 294 -1.22 20.97 -0.97
CA ASP A 294 -0.53 19.68 -1.04
C ASP A 294 0.30 19.62 -2.32
N MET A 295 1.60 19.40 -2.15
CA MET A 295 2.54 19.14 -3.24
C MET A 295 3.40 17.91 -2.92
N SER A 296 2.91 17.00 -2.10
CA SER A 296 3.64 15.80 -1.71
C SER A 296 4.09 15.01 -2.94
N PHE A 297 5.30 14.45 -2.92
CA PHE A 297 5.95 13.77 -4.05
C PHE A 297 6.30 14.63 -5.26
N VAL A 298 6.14 15.96 -5.19
CA VAL A 298 6.65 16.88 -6.23
C VAL A 298 8.14 17.14 -6.03
N TYR A 299 8.92 17.24 -7.11
CA TYR A 299 10.36 17.51 -7.03
C TYR A 299 10.64 18.99 -6.68
N LEU A 300 10.96 19.26 -5.40
CA LEU A 300 11.25 20.60 -4.85
C LEU A 300 12.72 20.80 -4.46
N TYR A 301 13.63 19.94 -4.90
CA TYR A 301 15.02 19.93 -4.43
C TYR A 301 15.83 21.21 -4.74
N GLU A 302 15.40 22.04 -5.69
CA GLU A 302 15.99 23.36 -5.98
C GLU A 302 15.25 24.54 -5.32
N ALA A 303 14.05 24.32 -4.76
CA ALA A 303 13.17 25.35 -4.22
C ALA A 303 13.60 25.85 -2.83
N SER A 304 14.73 26.55 -2.76
CA SER A 304 15.29 27.09 -1.50
C SER A 304 14.40 28.15 -0.81
N ASP A 305 13.44 28.73 -1.53
CA ASP A 305 12.53 29.78 -1.05
C ASP A 305 11.23 29.26 -0.43
N TRP A 306 11.03 27.93 -0.41
CA TRP A 306 9.78 27.27 0.00
C TRP A 306 9.21 27.81 1.32
N LEU A 307 10.04 27.87 2.36
CA LEU A 307 9.62 28.28 3.70
C LEU A 307 9.31 29.78 3.72
N GLN A 308 10.10 30.61 3.03
CA GLN A 308 9.87 32.05 3.00
C GLN A 308 8.54 32.40 2.31
N VAL A 309 8.21 31.70 1.22
CA VAL A 309 6.99 31.97 0.45
C VAL A 309 5.75 31.46 1.16
N THR A 310 5.76 30.18 1.57
CA THR A 310 4.62 29.58 2.29
C THR A 310 4.30 30.33 3.58
N ASN A 311 5.32 30.78 4.30
CA ASN A 311 5.18 31.59 5.53
C ASN A 311 4.50 32.97 5.32
N LYS A 312 4.42 33.45 4.08
CA LYS A 312 3.73 34.72 3.75
C LYS A 312 2.25 34.51 3.40
N LEU A 313 1.77 33.27 3.29
CA LEU A 313 0.38 32.97 2.98
C LEU A 313 -0.48 33.16 4.23
N PRO A 314 -1.33 34.19 4.31
CA PRO A 314 -2.00 34.58 5.56
C PRO A 314 -3.12 33.63 5.97
N SER A 315 -3.67 32.87 5.02
CA SER A 315 -4.84 32.02 5.22
C SER A 315 -4.48 30.53 5.33
N LEU A 316 -3.19 30.16 5.29
CA LEU A 316 -2.76 28.78 5.19
C LEU A 316 -3.08 27.98 6.47
N LEU A 317 -3.89 26.94 6.32
CA LEU A 317 -4.32 26.01 7.36
C LEU A 317 -3.58 24.67 7.27
N GLU A 318 -3.27 24.25 6.05
CA GLU A 318 -2.65 22.96 5.75
C GLU A 318 -1.52 23.12 4.73
N LEU A 319 -0.35 22.58 5.10
CA LEU A 319 0.83 22.53 4.24
C LEU A 319 1.38 21.11 4.25
N ARG A 320 1.34 20.46 3.08
CA ARG A 320 1.92 19.14 2.86
C ARG A 320 2.96 19.20 1.77
N LEU A 321 4.19 18.87 2.15
CA LEU A 321 5.35 18.79 1.27
C LEU A 321 6.09 17.47 1.51
N SER A 322 5.35 16.37 1.71
CA SER A 322 5.97 15.06 1.96
C SER A 322 6.80 14.62 0.75
N SER A 323 7.94 13.97 0.99
CA SER A 323 8.71 13.28 -0.04
C SER A 323 9.11 14.17 -1.23
N CYS A 324 9.28 15.48 -1.00
CA CYS A 324 9.58 16.47 -2.04
C CYS A 324 11.08 16.65 -2.34
N GLY A 325 11.94 16.06 -1.51
CA GLY A 325 13.40 16.23 -1.59
C GLY A 325 13.87 17.64 -1.22
N LEU A 326 13.17 18.34 -0.32
CA LEU A 326 13.52 19.70 0.10
C LEU A 326 14.98 19.80 0.56
N PRO A 327 15.77 20.77 0.05
CA PRO A 327 17.23 20.75 0.19
C PRO A 327 17.74 21.06 1.60
N PHE A 328 17.03 21.92 2.33
CA PHE A 328 17.30 22.28 3.73
C PHE A 328 16.13 23.06 4.32
N ILE A 329 16.14 23.25 5.65
CA ILE A 329 15.23 24.16 6.34
C ILE A 329 15.93 25.51 6.55
N PRO A 330 15.58 26.58 5.82
CA PRO A 330 16.24 27.86 5.95
C PRO A 330 16.01 28.48 7.34
N PRO A 331 17.01 29.13 7.95
CA PRO A 331 16.84 29.83 9.22
C PRO A 331 15.96 31.07 9.02
N THR A 332 14.71 31.01 9.46
CA THR A 332 13.78 32.14 9.38
C THR A 332 13.54 32.74 10.78
N PRO A 333 13.94 34.01 11.01
CA PRO A 333 13.84 34.62 12.35
C PRO A 333 12.40 34.94 12.78
N SER A 334 11.44 34.97 11.85
CA SER A 334 10.01 35.17 12.15
C SER A 334 9.14 34.30 11.26
N VAL A 335 8.33 33.44 11.88
CA VAL A 335 7.35 32.58 11.20
C VAL A 335 5.94 33.04 11.59
N ASN A 336 5.09 33.28 10.59
CA ASN A 336 3.71 33.75 10.66
C ASN A 336 2.71 32.67 10.23
N PHE A 337 3.01 31.40 10.50
CA PHE A 337 2.06 30.28 10.42
C PHE A 337 1.10 30.28 11.62
N SER A 338 0.43 31.40 11.87
CA SER A 338 -0.45 31.56 13.04
C SER A 338 -1.73 30.73 12.93
N SER A 339 -2.19 30.45 11.71
CA SER A 339 -3.42 29.68 11.43
C SER A 339 -3.16 28.19 11.12
N LEU A 340 -1.90 27.76 11.04
CA LEU A 340 -1.56 26.43 10.55
C LEU A 340 -1.97 25.34 11.55
N THR A 341 -2.70 24.34 11.06
CA THR A 341 -3.24 23.20 11.81
C THR A 341 -2.63 21.87 11.39
N THR A 342 -2.21 21.77 10.12
CA THR A 342 -1.59 20.58 9.53
C THR A 342 -0.25 20.95 8.92
N LEU A 343 0.81 20.27 9.37
CA LEU A 343 2.14 20.36 8.78
C LEU A 343 2.67 18.95 8.52
N ASP A 344 2.94 18.66 7.25
CA ASP A 344 3.57 17.43 6.80
C ASP A 344 4.83 17.77 6.01
N LEU A 345 5.99 17.43 6.58
CA LEU A 345 7.30 17.58 5.95
C LEU A 345 8.02 16.24 5.88
N SER A 346 7.29 15.12 5.95
CA SER A 346 7.88 13.78 5.98
C SER A 346 8.73 13.49 4.73
N GLY A 347 9.68 12.57 4.83
CA GLY A 347 10.44 12.06 3.66
C GLY A 347 11.38 13.05 2.96
N ASN A 348 11.73 14.21 3.54
CA ASN A 348 12.54 15.25 2.88
C ASN A 348 14.05 15.19 3.13
N ARG A 349 14.55 14.26 3.97
CA ARG A 349 16.00 14.04 4.21
C ARG A 349 16.77 15.31 4.65
N PHE A 350 16.25 16.05 5.63
CA PHE A 350 16.95 17.14 6.33
C PHE A 350 18.17 16.65 7.16
N GLU A 351 19.20 16.12 6.50
CA GLU A 351 20.35 15.48 7.15
C GLU A 351 21.03 16.36 8.20
N ASN A 352 21.39 15.74 9.32
CA ASN A 352 22.20 16.32 10.42
C ASN A 352 21.60 17.54 11.14
N THR A 353 20.28 17.75 11.05
CA THR A 353 19.62 18.87 11.74
C THR A 353 18.82 18.41 12.96
N SER A 354 18.64 19.29 13.94
CA SER A 354 17.56 19.16 14.94
C SER A 354 16.28 19.73 14.35
N ILE A 355 15.12 19.32 14.88
CA ILE A 355 13.84 19.96 14.52
C ILE A 355 13.95 21.49 14.74
N PRO A 356 13.64 22.31 13.73
CA PRO A 356 13.73 23.77 13.80
C PRO A 356 12.87 24.40 14.89
N SER A 357 13.36 25.50 15.47
CA SER A 357 12.66 26.24 16.54
C SER A 357 11.34 26.86 16.10
N TRP A 358 11.14 27.17 14.82
CA TRP A 358 9.88 27.74 14.36
C TRP A 358 8.72 26.73 14.42
N ILE A 359 9.01 25.44 14.22
CA ILE A 359 8.01 24.37 14.37
C ILE A 359 7.51 24.34 15.82
N VAL A 360 8.43 24.46 16.79
CA VAL A 360 8.11 24.54 18.22
C VAL A 360 7.14 25.69 18.56
N GLY A 361 7.14 26.75 17.74
CA GLY A 361 6.27 27.91 17.90
C GLY A 361 4.81 27.72 17.45
N LEU A 362 4.48 26.63 16.75
CA LEU A 362 3.17 26.43 16.11
C LEU A 362 2.14 25.84 17.08
N ARG A 363 1.45 26.70 17.82
CA ARG A 363 0.56 26.29 18.93
C ARG A 363 -0.77 25.67 18.48
N ASN A 364 -1.20 25.95 17.26
CA ASN A 364 -2.51 25.53 16.74
C ASN A 364 -2.46 24.19 15.98
N LEU A 365 -1.29 23.54 15.92
CA LEU A 365 -1.15 22.27 15.23
C LEU A 365 -2.03 21.17 15.85
N VAL A 366 -2.70 20.46 14.97
CA VAL A 366 -3.49 19.25 15.23
C VAL A 366 -2.77 18.04 14.63
N PHE A 367 -2.15 18.20 13.47
CA PHE A 367 -1.38 17.18 12.76
C PHE A 367 0.05 17.64 12.52
N LEU A 368 1.02 16.86 12.96
CA LEU A 368 2.44 17.07 12.70
C LEU A 368 3.11 15.76 12.28
N ASP A 369 3.58 15.71 11.03
CA ASP A 369 4.39 14.63 10.51
C ASP A 369 5.78 15.16 10.09
N LEU A 370 6.80 14.66 10.77
CA LEU A 370 8.21 14.95 10.53
C LEU A 370 9.00 13.65 10.29
N SER A 371 8.32 12.58 9.92
CA SER A 371 8.93 11.27 9.76
C SER A 371 9.94 11.22 8.60
N TYR A 372 10.88 10.28 8.63
CA TYR A 372 11.84 10.02 7.55
C TYR A 372 12.66 11.24 7.07
N ASN A 373 13.04 12.12 8.00
CA ASN A 373 13.80 13.34 7.70
C ASN A 373 15.27 13.29 8.12
N GLY A 374 15.69 12.31 8.93
CA GLY A 374 17.06 12.25 9.44
C GLY A 374 17.36 13.28 10.54
N PHE A 375 16.35 13.76 11.27
CA PHE A 375 16.54 14.61 12.44
C PHE A 375 17.30 13.85 13.55
N GLN A 376 18.19 14.54 14.26
CA GLN A 376 19.03 13.93 15.31
C GLN A 376 18.96 14.67 16.65
N GLY A 377 19.47 14.01 17.70
CA GLY A 377 19.53 14.57 19.06
C GLY A 377 18.29 14.26 19.90
N PRO A 378 17.98 15.06 20.93
CA PRO A 378 16.76 14.91 21.69
C PRO A 378 15.54 15.47 20.94
N ILE A 379 14.37 14.90 21.20
CA ILE A 379 13.10 15.48 20.73
C ILE A 379 12.93 16.86 21.42
N PRO A 380 12.78 17.97 20.68
CA PRO A 380 12.68 19.31 21.24
C PRO A 380 11.38 19.48 22.05
N VAL A 381 11.31 20.53 22.86
CA VAL A 381 10.13 20.79 23.72
C VAL A 381 8.94 21.27 22.88
N LEU A 382 7.99 20.39 22.58
CA LEU A 382 6.75 20.72 21.85
C LEU A 382 5.56 21.04 22.76
N GLN A 383 5.78 21.19 24.07
CA GLN A 383 4.74 21.26 25.13
C GLN A 383 3.57 22.23 24.87
N ASN A 384 3.77 23.28 24.08
CA ASN A 384 2.75 24.29 23.80
C ASN A 384 1.71 23.87 22.73
N MET A 385 1.88 22.73 22.05
CA MET A 385 0.97 22.21 21.03
C MET A 385 -0.21 21.43 21.64
N THR A 386 -1.03 22.09 22.45
CA THR A 386 -2.08 21.39 23.24
C THR A 386 -3.23 20.83 22.40
N SER A 387 -3.35 21.22 21.13
CA SER A 387 -4.38 20.75 20.20
C SER A 387 -3.95 19.50 19.41
N LEU A 388 -2.71 19.03 19.58
CA LEU A 388 -2.14 17.95 18.80
C LEU A 388 -2.88 16.63 19.00
N ARG A 389 -3.30 16.02 17.88
CA ARG A 389 -3.96 14.71 17.82
C ARG A 389 -3.11 13.67 17.09
N HIS A 390 -2.28 14.11 16.14
CA HIS A 390 -1.38 13.25 15.39
C HIS A 390 0.06 13.77 15.51
N LEU A 391 0.97 12.90 15.94
CA LEU A 391 2.41 13.16 15.99
C LEU A 391 3.18 11.97 15.44
N ASP A 392 3.81 12.15 14.28
CA ASP A 392 4.74 11.18 13.71
C ASP A 392 6.16 11.77 13.64
N LEU A 393 7.08 11.11 14.37
CA LEU A 393 8.51 11.42 14.38
C LEU A 393 9.35 10.21 13.94
N SER A 394 8.73 9.22 13.30
CA SER A 394 9.35 7.96 12.94
C SER A 394 10.45 8.09 11.89
N GLY A 395 11.34 7.10 11.78
CA GLY A 395 12.37 7.09 10.73
C GLY A 395 13.39 8.23 10.84
N ASN A 396 13.66 8.70 12.07
CA ASN A 396 14.66 9.73 12.36
C ASN A 396 15.83 9.13 13.17
N TYR A 397 16.74 9.96 13.67
CA TYR A 397 17.90 9.58 14.48
C TYR A 397 17.84 10.17 15.90
N PHE A 398 16.64 10.34 16.48
CA PHE A 398 16.51 10.81 17.85
C PHE A 398 17.10 9.78 18.82
N ASN A 399 17.96 10.22 19.74
CA ASN A 399 18.84 9.31 20.50
C ASN A 399 18.80 9.46 22.03
N HIS A 400 17.75 10.08 22.56
CA HIS A 400 17.54 10.30 23.99
C HIS A 400 16.25 9.60 24.48
N SER A 401 15.90 9.77 25.75
CA SER A 401 14.64 9.27 26.30
C SER A 401 13.43 10.09 25.83
N ILE A 402 12.24 9.49 25.89
CA ILE A 402 10.97 10.19 25.69
C ILE A 402 10.86 11.37 26.69
N PRO A 403 10.67 12.61 26.21
CA PRO A 403 10.53 13.76 27.10
C PRO A 403 9.23 13.73 27.93
N ASN A 404 9.29 14.18 29.18
CA ASN A 404 8.15 14.15 30.10
C ASN A 404 6.93 14.97 29.62
N TRP A 405 7.15 16.04 28.86
CA TRP A 405 6.06 16.86 28.34
C TRP A 405 5.16 16.08 27.36
N LEU A 406 5.67 15.04 26.70
CA LEU A 406 4.88 14.24 25.76
C LEU A 406 3.68 13.59 26.46
N TYR A 407 3.86 13.17 27.71
CA TYR A 407 2.82 12.57 28.54
C TYR A 407 1.69 13.54 28.93
N SER A 408 1.81 14.83 28.61
CA SER A 408 0.76 15.82 28.85
C SER A 408 -0.26 15.94 27.71
N PHE A 409 0.01 15.35 26.53
CA PHE A 409 -0.87 15.39 25.37
C PHE A 409 -2.01 14.39 25.46
N SER A 410 -2.97 14.66 26.34
CA SER A 410 -4.15 13.81 26.56
C SER A 410 -5.07 13.66 25.33
N ARG A 411 -4.99 14.59 24.37
CA ARG A 411 -5.74 14.57 23.09
C ARG A 411 -5.04 13.79 21.97
N LEU A 412 -3.83 13.31 22.20
CA LEU A 412 -3.07 12.59 21.18
C LEU A 412 -3.73 11.24 20.89
N GLU A 413 -4.07 11.02 19.62
CA GLU A 413 -4.72 9.82 19.09
C GLU A 413 -3.69 8.91 18.40
N PHE A 414 -2.78 9.50 17.64
CA PHE A 414 -1.70 8.80 16.96
C PHE A 414 -0.35 9.31 17.43
N LEU A 415 0.49 8.38 17.87
CA LEU A 415 1.87 8.66 18.26
C LEU A 415 2.79 7.59 17.69
N SER A 416 3.68 7.99 16.78
CA SER A 416 4.74 7.16 16.26
C SER A 416 6.12 7.74 16.55
N LEU A 417 6.95 6.97 17.24
CA LEU A 417 8.38 7.20 17.43
C LEU A 417 9.21 6.08 16.81
N ARG A 418 8.59 5.26 15.94
CA ARG A 418 9.19 4.08 15.31
C ARG A 418 10.53 4.39 14.65
N GLN A 419 11.46 3.44 14.65
CA GLN A 419 12.70 3.54 13.87
C GLN A 419 13.48 4.82 14.21
N ASN A 420 13.89 4.91 15.47
CA ASN A 420 14.78 5.94 16.01
C ASN A 420 15.88 5.27 16.86
N ASN A 421 16.70 6.06 17.55
CA ASN A 421 17.71 5.58 18.51
C ASN A 421 17.30 5.88 19.96
N LEU A 422 16.00 5.99 20.26
CA LEU A 422 15.54 6.43 21.59
C LEU A 422 15.87 5.39 22.65
N GLN A 423 16.33 5.85 23.81
CA GLN A 423 16.86 5.03 24.90
C GLN A 423 16.07 5.21 26.21
N GLY A 424 16.42 4.43 27.23
CA GLY A 424 15.85 4.54 28.57
C GLY A 424 14.56 3.73 28.74
N THR A 425 13.81 4.04 29.79
CA THR A 425 12.56 3.35 30.14
C THR A 425 11.33 4.18 29.77
N ILE A 426 10.22 3.53 29.40
CA ILE A 426 8.94 4.23 29.23
C ILE A 426 8.32 4.52 30.60
N SER A 427 8.08 5.79 30.90
CA SER A 427 7.41 6.18 32.16
C SER A 427 5.97 5.68 32.21
N SER A 428 5.51 5.29 33.41
CA SER A 428 4.10 4.98 33.67
C SER A 428 3.14 6.14 33.34
N ALA A 429 3.66 7.38 33.26
CA ALA A 429 2.91 8.55 32.83
C ALA A 429 2.40 8.47 31.38
N ILE A 430 2.89 7.53 30.56
CA ILE A 430 2.34 7.26 29.21
C ILE A 430 0.82 6.97 29.25
N ALA A 431 0.32 6.45 30.37
CA ALA A 431 -1.11 6.24 30.61
C ALA A 431 -1.96 7.53 30.56
N ASN A 432 -1.34 8.72 30.60
CA ASN A 432 -2.03 10.00 30.48
C ASN A 432 -2.43 10.34 29.03
N LEU A 433 -1.93 9.60 28.04
CA LEU A 433 -2.39 9.68 26.65
C LEU A 433 -3.75 8.99 26.50
N THR A 434 -4.79 9.55 27.12
CA THR A 434 -6.10 8.91 27.26
C THR A 434 -6.86 8.75 25.95
N SER A 435 -6.60 9.61 24.97
CA SER A 435 -7.23 9.55 23.63
C SER A 435 -6.48 8.65 22.64
N ALA A 436 -5.37 8.02 23.07
CA ALA A 436 -4.54 7.24 22.17
C ALA A 436 -5.30 6.07 21.54
N ILE A 437 -5.23 6.01 20.22
CA ILE A 437 -5.74 4.93 19.35
C ILE A 437 -4.57 4.07 18.89
N THR A 438 -3.46 4.71 18.53
CA THR A 438 -2.24 4.06 18.04
C THR A 438 -1.01 4.56 18.77
N ILE A 439 -0.20 3.63 19.27
CA ILE A 439 1.13 3.91 19.80
C ILE A 439 2.13 2.96 19.14
N ASP A 440 3.10 3.51 18.41
CA ASP A 440 4.21 2.76 17.82
C ASP A 440 5.56 3.31 18.30
N PHE A 441 6.25 2.52 19.12
CA PHE A 441 7.60 2.78 19.63
C PHE A 441 8.61 1.73 19.14
N SER A 442 8.26 0.98 18.10
CA SER A 442 9.09 -0.11 17.60
C SER A 442 10.43 0.36 17.04
N LEU A 443 11.39 -0.56 16.89
CA LEU A 443 12.70 -0.28 16.29
C LEU A 443 13.43 0.87 17.01
N ASN A 444 13.61 0.74 18.33
CA ASN A 444 14.32 1.68 19.19
C ASN A 444 15.23 0.93 20.18
N GLU A 445 15.81 1.65 21.14
CA GLU A 445 16.69 1.10 22.19
C GLU A 445 16.04 1.19 23.58
N PHE A 446 14.69 1.19 23.66
CA PHE A 446 13.98 1.24 24.94
C PHE A 446 14.23 -0.02 25.76
N SER A 447 14.32 0.15 27.08
CA SER A 447 14.66 -0.92 28.02
C SER A 447 13.81 -0.85 29.29
N GLY A 448 14.08 -1.75 30.24
CA GLY A 448 13.32 -1.87 31.48
C GLY A 448 12.04 -2.69 31.31
N LYS A 449 11.11 -2.58 32.26
CA LYS A 449 9.85 -3.31 32.23
C LYS A 449 8.76 -2.50 31.55
N ILE A 450 7.82 -3.19 30.91
CA ILE A 450 6.57 -2.58 30.46
C ILE A 450 5.72 -2.26 31.70
N HIS A 451 5.38 -0.98 31.92
CA HIS A 451 4.62 -0.54 33.09
C HIS A 451 3.10 -0.79 32.92
N GLY A 452 2.46 -1.42 33.91
CA GLY A 452 1.06 -1.87 33.86
C GLY A 452 -0.01 -0.83 34.17
N CYS A 453 0.11 0.40 33.69
CA CYS A 453 -0.85 1.48 34.00
C CYS A 453 -1.88 1.71 32.87
N TRP A 454 -2.33 0.66 32.19
CA TRP A 454 -3.05 0.77 30.92
C TRP A 454 -4.58 0.89 31.03
N THR A 455 -5.11 0.97 32.25
CA THR A 455 -6.55 1.10 32.50
C THR A 455 -7.17 2.37 31.92
N LYS A 456 -6.35 3.35 31.56
CA LYS A 456 -6.78 4.64 30.99
C LYS A 456 -6.90 4.65 29.47
N TRP A 457 -6.37 3.65 28.77
CA TRP A 457 -6.35 3.56 27.31
C TRP A 457 -7.59 2.84 26.79
N GLN A 458 -8.74 3.48 26.94
CA GLN A 458 -10.03 2.87 26.58
C GLN A 458 -10.30 2.86 25.06
N ASN A 459 -9.53 3.62 24.27
CA ASN A 459 -9.69 3.71 22.82
C ASN A 459 -8.53 3.06 22.04
N LEU A 460 -7.55 2.48 22.74
CA LEU A 460 -6.33 1.97 22.09
C LEU A 460 -6.65 0.72 21.26
N ARG A 461 -6.36 0.81 19.96
CA ARG A 461 -6.59 -0.25 18.97
C ARG A 461 -5.29 -0.92 18.55
N ALA A 462 -4.16 -0.20 18.54
CA ALA A 462 -2.88 -0.75 18.15
C ALA A 462 -1.74 -0.33 19.09
N LEU A 463 -0.95 -1.32 19.50
CA LEU A 463 0.25 -1.12 20.32
C LEU A 463 1.42 -1.89 19.72
N ASN A 464 2.44 -1.16 19.26
CA ASN A 464 3.67 -1.74 18.77
C ASN A 464 4.88 -1.29 19.61
N LEU A 465 5.49 -2.25 20.30
CA LEU A 465 6.71 -2.09 21.09
C LEU A 465 7.82 -3.05 20.60
N GLY A 466 7.67 -3.64 19.40
CA GLY A 466 8.58 -4.63 18.85
C GLY A 466 9.99 -4.07 18.60
N ASN A 467 10.99 -4.95 18.45
CA ASN A 467 12.39 -4.56 18.20
C ASN A 467 12.91 -3.53 19.21
N ASN A 468 12.91 -3.89 20.49
CA ASN A 468 13.43 -3.08 21.59
C ASN A 468 14.17 -4.00 22.59
N ASN A 469 14.53 -3.46 23.76
CA ASN A 469 15.24 -4.18 24.83
C ASN A 469 14.37 -4.30 26.10
N PHE A 470 13.04 -4.40 25.96
CA PHE A 470 12.12 -4.57 27.09
C PHE A 470 12.32 -5.93 27.77
N THR A 471 12.17 -5.95 29.09
CA THR A 471 12.38 -7.11 29.97
C THR A 471 11.17 -7.35 30.87
N GLY A 472 11.15 -8.49 31.57
CA GLY A 472 10.07 -8.84 32.49
C GLY A 472 8.86 -9.39 31.77
N ASN A 473 7.67 -9.30 32.38
CA ASN A 473 6.45 -9.90 31.86
C ASN A 473 5.51 -8.86 31.24
N ILE A 474 4.56 -9.35 30.44
CA ILE A 474 3.41 -8.55 30.01
C ILE A 474 2.53 -8.22 31.23
N PRO A 475 2.22 -6.94 31.51
CA PRO A 475 1.41 -6.57 32.66
C PRO A 475 -0.03 -7.09 32.58
N ALA A 476 -0.59 -7.49 33.72
CA ALA A 476 -1.97 -7.97 33.78
C ALA A 476 -3.01 -6.91 33.35
N SER A 477 -2.68 -5.62 33.50
CA SER A 477 -3.50 -4.50 33.04
C SER A 477 -3.75 -4.50 31.52
N MET A 478 -2.98 -5.25 30.71
CA MET A 478 -3.28 -5.52 29.30
C MET A 478 -4.74 -5.90 29.08
N GLY A 479 -5.32 -6.68 29.99
CA GLY A 479 -6.72 -7.10 29.87
C GLY A 479 -7.76 -5.97 30.00
N SER A 480 -7.38 -4.73 30.31
CA SER A 480 -8.29 -3.57 30.26
C SER A 480 -8.42 -2.96 28.86
N LEU A 481 -7.55 -3.34 27.91
CA LEU A 481 -7.54 -2.83 26.55
C LEU A 481 -8.54 -3.62 25.69
N THR A 482 -9.84 -3.41 25.92
CA THR A 482 -10.89 -4.26 25.32
C THR A 482 -11.07 -4.08 23.82
N PHE A 483 -10.67 -2.92 23.28
CA PHE A 483 -10.71 -2.58 21.85
C PHE A 483 -9.37 -2.82 21.14
N LEU A 484 -8.40 -3.44 21.81
CA LEU A 484 -7.10 -3.72 21.21
C LEU A 484 -7.26 -4.74 20.09
N LYS A 485 -6.88 -4.35 18.87
CA LYS A 485 -6.92 -5.17 17.66
C LYS A 485 -5.53 -5.69 17.28
N SER A 486 -4.49 -4.89 17.49
CA SER A 486 -3.11 -5.25 17.09
C SER A 486 -2.13 -5.10 18.25
N LEU A 487 -1.40 -6.19 18.55
CA LEU A 487 -0.38 -6.24 19.60
C LEU A 487 0.93 -6.82 19.05
N HIS A 488 1.96 -5.97 18.99
CA HIS A 488 3.31 -6.33 18.58
C HIS A 488 4.31 -6.09 19.72
N LEU A 489 4.90 -7.17 20.23
CA LEU A 489 5.94 -7.16 21.27
C LEU A 489 7.18 -7.96 20.86
N HIS A 490 7.30 -8.29 19.58
CA HIS A 490 8.36 -9.16 19.07
C HIS A 490 9.76 -8.61 19.27
N SER A 491 10.78 -9.48 19.17
CA SER A 491 12.19 -9.11 19.20
C SER A 491 12.53 -8.23 20.42
N ASN A 492 12.26 -8.76 21.61
CA ASN A 492 12.51 -8.15 22.92
C ASN A 492 13.10 -9.21 23.88
N LYS A 493 13.22 -8.91 25.18
CA LYS A 493 13.65 -9.84 26.24
C LYS A 493 12.54 -10.11 27.25
N LEU A 494 11.30 -10.14 26.78
CA LEU A 494 10.14 -10.42 27.63
C LEU A 494 10.11 -11.90 27.98
N SER A 495 9.76 -12.20 29.22
CA SER A 495 9.79 -13.55 29.79
C SER A 495 8.50 -13.84 30.59
N CYS A 496 8.51 -14.94 31.35
CA CYS A 496 7.36 -15.46 32.10
C CYS A 496 6.24 -16.00 31.20
N LYS A 497 5.12 -16.40 31.82
CA LYS A 497 3.94 -16.91 31.11
C LYS A 497 3.08 -15.76 30.59
N LEU A 498 2.34 -16.00 29.51
CA LEU A 498 1.34 -15.05 29.03
C LEU A 498 0.27 -14.80 30.10
N PRO A 499 -0.07 -13.53 30.41
CA PRO A 499 -1.03 -13.21 31.45
C PRO A 499 -2.44 -13.62 31.02
N SER A 500 -3.15 -14.32 31.89
CA SER A 500 -4.52 -14.79 31.61
C SER A 500 -5.53 -13.65 31.38
N SER A 501 -5.20 -12.41 31.74
CA SER A 501 -6.02 -11.22 31.48
C SER A 501 -6.09 -10.86 30.00
N LEU A 502 -5.14 -11.29 29.16
CA LEU A 502 -5.18 -11.04 27.70
C LEU A 502 -6.43 -11.64 27.03
N LYS A 503 -7.04 -12.64 27.67
CA LYS A 503 -8.33 -13.23 27.23
C LYS A 503 -9.50 -12.23 27.17
N SER A 504 -9.35 -11.06 27.79
CA SER A 504 -10.36 -9.99 27.79
C SER A 504 -10.30 -9.13 26.52
N CYS A 505 -9.18 -9.10 25.79
CA CYS A 505 -8.97 -8.34 24.56
C CYS A 505 -9.57 -9.09 23.36
N LYS A 506 -10.89 -9.22 23.30
CA LYS A 506 -11.59 -10.09 22.35
C LYS A 506 -11.50 -9.64 20.89
N GLU A 507 -11.18 -8.36 20.66
CA GLU A 507 -11.04 -7.78 19.33
C GLU A 507 -9.66 -8.02 18.70
N LEU A 508 -8.75 -8.72 19.38
CA LEU A 508 -7.42 -9.01 18.85
C LEU A 508 -7.49 -9.77 17.53
N VAL A 509 -6.89 -9.17 16.51
CA VAL A 509 -6.67 -9.68 15.15
C VAL A 509 -5.23 -10.16 14.99
N ILE A 510 -4.27 -9.44 15.57
CA ILE A 510 -2.84 -9.74 15.48
C ILE A 510 -2.23 -9.86 16.88
N ILE A 511 -1.51 -10.96 17.08
CA ILE A 511 -0.59 -11.13 18.20
C ILE A 511 0.75 -11.56 17.65
N ASP A 512 1.74 -10.66 17.74
CA ASP A 512 3.14 -10.98 17.45
C ASP A 512 4.01 -10.84 18.71
N LEU A 513 4.38 -11.99 19.27
CA LEU A 513 5.22 -12.13 20.46
C LEU A 513 6.54 -12.86 20.13
N SER A 514 6.89 -12.92 18.84
CA SER A 514 8.04 -13.68 18.38
C SER A 514 9.36 -13.17 18.96
N GLU A 515 10.39 -14.01 18.97
CA GLU A 515 11.75 -13.64 19.38
C GLU A 515 11.81 -13.01 20.78
N ASN A 516 11.32 -13.77 21.77
CA ASN A 516 11.32 -13.40 23.19
C ASN A 516 11.70 -14.61 24.05
N GLU A 517 11.54 -14.50 25.36
CA GLU A 517 11.86 -15.53 26.36
C GLU A 517 10.61 -16.07 27.07
N PHE A 518 9.42 -16.01 26.45
CA PHE A 518 8.16 -16.48 27.06
C PHE A 518 8.20 -17.98 27.34
N VAL A 519 7.66 -18.39 28.50
CA VAL A 519 7.64 -19.78 28.98
C VAL A 519 6.22 -20.28 29.24
N GLY A 520 6.07 -21.58 29.50
CA GLY A 520 4.79 -22.23 29.77
C GLY A 520 4.19 -22.87 28.54
N SER A 521 2.97 -23.37 28.65
CA SER A 521 2.22 -23.90 27.51
C SER A 521 1.51 -22.79 26.73
N VAL A 522 1.32 -23.01 25.42
CA VAL A 522 0.41 -22.17 24.62
C VAL A 522 -0.98 -22.23 25.27
N PRO A 523 -1.57 -21.11 25.72
CA PRO A 523 -2.80 -21.17 26.48
C PRO A 523 -4.04 -21.47 25.63
N SER A 524 -4.87 -22.42 26.08
CA SER A 524 -6.11 -22.81 25.37
C SER A 524 -7.15 -21.69 25.28
N TRP A 525 -7.10 -20.70 26.19
CA TRP A 525 -8.02 -19.56 26.15
C TRP A 525 -7.86 -18.70 24.89
N ILE A 526 -6.72 -18.77 24.18
CA ILE A 526 -6.53 -18.07 22.90
C ILE A 526 -7.63 -18.52 21.93
N GLY A 527 -7.78 -19.82 21.73
CA GLY A 527 -8.77 -20.40 20.83
C GLY A 527 -10.23 -20.20 21.27
N HIS A 528 -10.49 -20.04 22.57
CA HIS A 528 -11.84 -19.87 23.10
C HIS A 528 -12.32 -18.42 23.25
N ARG A 529 -11.42 -17.44 23.16
CA ARG A 529 -11.72 -16.05 23.50
C ARG A 529 -11.34 -15.06 22.42
N LEU A 530 -10.32 -15.35 21.62
CA LEU A 530 -9.77 -14.46 20.60
C LEU A 530 -10.23 -14.88 19.20
N LEU A 531 -11.54 -15.01 18.99
CA LEU A 531 -12.09 -15.60 17.76
C LEU A 531 -11.85 -14.75 16.50
N SER A 532 -11.53 -13.47 16.66
CA SER A 532 -11.16 -12.55 15.57
C SER A 532 -9.70 -12.68 15.11
N LEU A 533 -8.91 -13.55 15.76
CA LEU A 533 -7.48 -13.65 15.50
C LEU A 533 -7.20 -14.16 14.09
N VAL A 534 -6.41 -13.39 13.35
CA VAL A 534 -5.94 -13.71 12.00
C VAL A 534 -4.46 -14.12 12.02
N ILE A 535 -3.67 -13.50 12.89
CA ILE A 535 -2.23 -13.76 13.01
C ILE A 535 -1.89 -14.10 14.46
N LEU A 536 -1.30 -15.28 14.64
CA LEU A 536 -0.66 -15.69 15.87
C LEU A 536 0.80 -16.06 15.60
N ASN A 537 1.71 -15.19 16.00
CA ASN A 537 3.14 -15.42 15.90
C ASN A 537 3.78 -15.52 17.30
N LEU A 538 4.19 -16.74 17.66
CA LEU A 538 4.86 -17.08 18.92
C LEU A 538 6.27 -17.65 18.67
N ARG A 539 6.80 -17.47 17.46
CA ARG A 539 8.10 -17.99 17.02
C ARG A 539 9.24 -17.65 17.98
N SER A 540 10.24 -18.52 18.10
CA SER A 540 11.49 -18.24 18.83
C SER A 540 11.23 -17.82 20.28
N ASN A 541 10.62 -18.72 21.06
CA ASN A 541 10.34 -18.56 22.48
C ASN A 541 10.66 -19.86 23.24
N ASN A 542 10.26 -19.96 24.51
CA ASN A 542 10.41 -21.15 25.35
C ASN A 542 9.07 -21.85 25.64
N PHE A 543 8.07 -21.74 24.76
CA PHE A 543 6.79 -22.44 24.94
C PHE A 543 6.98 -23.96 24.88
N HIS A 544 6.30 -24.70 25.76
CA HIS A 544 6.42 -26.15 25.87
C HIS A 544 5.06 -26.84 26.06
N GLY A 545 5.04 -28.18 26.12
CA GLY A 545 3.79 -28.93 26.19
C GLY A 545 3.14 -29.07 24.81
N HIS A 546 1.83 -29.30 24.76
CA HIS A 546 1.11 -29.64 23.52
C HIS A 546 0.53 -28.41 22.84
N ILE A 547 0.31 -28.49 21.52
CA ILE A 547 -0.52 -27.52 20.79
C ILE A 547 -1.99 -27.75 21.21
N PRO A 548 -2.67 -26.75 21.80
CA PRO A 548 -4.05 -26.92 22.27
C PRO A 548 -5.02 -27.12 21.10
N ASN A 549 -5.94 -28.09 21.24
CA ASN A 549 -7.01 -28.31 20.24
C ASN A 549 -7.93 -27.10 20.10
N GLU A 550 -8.05 -26.29 21.15
CA GLU A 550 -8.87 -25.09 21.17
C GLU A 550 -8.45 -24.07 20.11
N LEU A 551 -7.17 -24.05 19.71
CA LEU A 551 -6.70 -23.16 18.63
C LEU A 551 -7.47 -23.39 17.33
N CYS A 552 -7.92 -24.62 17.05
CA CYS A 552 -8.70 -24.96 15.87
C CYS A 552 -10.08 -24.25 15.81
N ALA A 553 -10.51 -23.58 16.86
CA ALA A 553 -11.72 -22.75 16.84
C ALA A 553 -11.52 -21.37 16.17
N LEU A 554 -10.28 -20.99 15.88
CA LEU A 554 -9.93 -19.72 15.22
C LEU A 554 -10.16 -19.82 13.71
N THR A 555 -11.41 -19.65 13.27
CA THR A 555 -11.79 -19.81 11.86
C THR A 555 -11.21 -18.73 10.94
N SER A 556 -10.86 -17.56 11.49
CA SER A 556 -10.27 -16.43 10.76
C SER A 556 -8.74 -16.50 10.66
N LEU A 557 -8.10 -17.48 11.31
CA LEU A 557 -6.65 -17.58 11.38
C LEU A 557 -6.04 -17.87 10.00
N GLN A 558 -5.07 -17.05 9.59
CA GLN A 558 -4.35 -17.16 8.33
C GLN A 558 -2.86 -17.46 8.55
N ILE A 559 -2.27 -16.94 9.62
CA ILE A 559 -0.87 -17.17 9.97
C ILE A 559 -0.80 -17.75 11.37
N LEU A 560 -0.21 -18.94 11.47
CA LEU A 560 0.10 -19.59 12.73
C LEU A 560 1.57 -20.00 12.74
N ASP A 561 2.39 -19.22 13.44
CA ASP A 561 3.81 -19.49 13.60
C ASP A 561 4.11 -19.82 15.07
N LEU A 562 4.39 -21.10 15.34
CA LEU A 562 4.80 -21.63 16.63
C LEU A 562 6.23 -22.18 16.59
N SER A 563 6.99 -21.84 15.56
CA SER A 563 8.29 -22.41 15.29
C SER A 563 9.33 -22.03 16.34
N HIS A 564 10.44 -22.76 16.40
CA HIS A 564 11.55 -22.46 17.32
C HIS A 564 11.09 -22.38 18.80
N ASN A 565 10.44 -23.43 19.28
CA ASN A 565 9.96 -23.56 20.65
C ASN A 565 10.30 -24.97 21.20
N LYS A 566 9.71 -25.35 22.33
CA LYS A 566 9.87 -26.67 22.98
C LYS A 566 8.54 -27.45 22.99
N LEU A 567 7.68 -27.22 21.99
CA LEU A 567 6.37 -27.87 21.89
C LEU A 567 6.55 -29.37 21.61
N SER A 568 5.61 -30.17 22.07
CA SER A 568 5.68 -31.63 22.11
C SER A 568 4.32 -32.28 21.86
N GLY A 569 4.31 -33.59 21.66
CA GLY A 569 3.10 -34.35 21.30
C GLY A 569 2.68 -34.14 19.85
N SER A 570 1.44 -34.51 19.53
CA SER A 570 0.95 -34.56 18.13
C SER A 570 0.35 -33.25 17.63
N ILE A 571 0.43 -33.04 16.31
CA ILE A 571 -0.34 -32.01 15.61
C ILE A 571 -1.85 -32.33 15.77
N PRO A 572 -2.70 -31.37 16.19
CA PRO A 572 -4.13 -31.58 16.36
C PRO A 572 -4.84 -32.06 15.07
N ARG A 573 -5.70 -33.08 15.17
CA ARG A 573 -6.53 -33.51 14.02
C ARG A 573 -7.61 -32.49 13.63
N CYS A 574 -7.91 -31.53 14.51
CA CYS A 574 -8.90 -30.49 14.26
C CYS A 574 -8.40 -29.36 13.33
N VAL A 575 -7.15 -29.40 12.85
CA VAL A 575 -6.57 -28.36 11.96
C VAL A 575 -7.43 -28.07 10.73
N LYS A 576 -8.23 -29.03 10.27
CA LYS A 576 -9.23 -28.82 9.21
C LYS A 576 -10.26 -27.71 9.48
N ASN A 577 -10.39 -27.29 10.73
CA ASN A 577 -11.33 -26.25 11.13
C ASN A 577 -10.77 -24.83 10.95
N PHE A 578 -9.52 -24.65 10.52
CA PHE A 578 -8.98 -23.35 10.11
C PHE A 578 -9.58 -22.91 8.77
N THR A 579 -10.83 -22.44 8.80
CA THR A 579 -11.64 -22.19 7.60
C THR A 579 -10.96 -21.20 6.64
N ALA A 580 -10.34 -20.13 7.14
CA ALA A 580 -9.59 -19.15 6.33
C ALA A 580 -8.43 -19.75 5.51
N MET A 581 -7.82 -20.82 6.00
CA MET A 581 -6.78 -21.59 5.30
C MET A 581 -7.35 -22.74 4.45
N ALA A 582 -8.62 -23.10 4.64
CA ALA A 582 -9.28 -24.21 3.94
C ALA A 582 -10.09 -23.79 2.71
N THR A 583 -10.72 -22.60 2.75
CA THR A 583 -11.61 -22.13 1.69
C THR A 583 -11.20 -20.75 1.19
N LYS A 584 -11.37 -20.53 -0.12
CA LYS A 584 -11.19 -19.23 -0.75
C LYS A 584 -12.28 -18.29 -0.24
N PHE A 585 -11.90 -17.25 0.51
CA PHE A 585 -12.81 -16.19 0.92
C PHE A 585 -12.75 -15.08 -0.13
N ASP A 586 -13.90 -14.68 -0.68
CA ASP A 586 -14.02 -13.51 -1.57
C ASP A 586 -13.91 -12.19 -0.79
N SER A 587 -14.00 -12.24 0.54
CA SER A 587 -13.84 -11.10 1.44
C SER A 587 -12.66 -11.32 2.38
N ILE A 588 -11.60 -10.55 2.18
CA ILE A 588 -10.48 -10.41 3.12
C ILE A 588 -11.04 -9.96 4.48
N PRO A 589 -10.70 -10.60 5.62
CA PRO A 589 -10.96 -10.01 6.92
C PRO A 589 -10.21 -8.68 6.97
N ASN A 590 -10.94 -7.57 7.06
CA ASN A 590 -10.36 -6.24 7.03
C ASN A 590 -9.26 -6.12 8.09
N PHE A 591 -8.01 -6.05 7.62
CA PHE A 591 -6.89 -5.65 8.46
C PHE A 591 -7.02 -4.15 8.65
N TYR A 592 -7.26 -3.74 9.90
CA TYR A 592 -7.45 -2.35 10.24
C TYR A 592 -6.13 -1.61 10.07
N PHE A 593 -5.99 -0.83 9.01
CA PHE A 593 -5.01 0.26 8.98
C PHE A 593 -5.40 1.25 10.09
N VAL A 594 -4.80 1.12 11.27
CA VAL A 594 -5.06 2.04 12.39
C VAL A 594 -4.29 3.34 12.16
N GLY A 595 -4.83 4.22 11.32
CA GLY A 595 -4.39 5.62 11.18
C GLY A 595 -4.66 6.23 9.82
N SER A 596 -5.85 6.79 9.59
CA SER A 596 -6.13 7.64 8.42
C SER A 596 -5.86 9.11 8.76
N TYR A 597 -4.63 9.62 8.54
CA TYR A 597 -4.40 11.08 8.55
C TYR A 597 -3.35 11.61 7.55
N SER A 598 -2.67 10.75 6.78
CA SER A 598 -1.81 11.19 5.67
C SER A 598 -1.82 10.19 4.52
N SER A 599 -1.54 10.69 3.32
CA SER A 599 -1.52 10.01 2.02
C SER A 599 -0.41 8.96 1.86
N GLU A 600 0.26 8.55 2.95
CA GLU A 600 1.20 7.43 2.97
C GLU A 600 0.72 6.38 3.98
N ASN A 601 0.02 5.35 3.48
CA ASN A 601 -0.33 4.16 4.23
C ASN A 601 0.93 3.33 4.54
N LEU A 602 1.74 3.76 5.51
CA LEU A 602 2.72 2.85 6.12
C LEU A 602 1.94 1.82 6.93
N PRO A 603 2.00 0.52 6.58
CA PRO A 603 1.32 -0.51 7.35
C PRO A 603 1.92 -0.53 8.76
N LEU A 604 1.10 -0.13 9.74
CA LEU A 604 1.40 -0.34 11.16
C LEU A 604 1.65 -1.83 11.48
N GLU A 605 1.14 -2.69 10.61
CA GLU A 605 1.09 -4.13 10.71
C GLU A 605 2.13 -4.75 9.77
N SER A 606 3.32 -5.03 10.30
CA SER A 606 4.29 -5.90 9.64
C SER A 606 4.68 -7.06 10.55
N THR A 607 5.00 -8.21 9.96
CA THR A 607 5.50 -9.37 10.70
C THR A 607 6.54 -10.12 9.88
N LEU A 608 7.53 -10.69 10.56
CA LEU A 608 8.62 -11.45 9.97
C LEU A 608 8.21 -12.92 9.85
N LEU A 609 8.04 -13.41 8.63
CA LEU A 609 7.67 -14.81 8.35
C LEU A 609 8.81 -15.54 7.66
N VAL A 610 8.93 -16.84 7.95
CA VAL A 610 9.82 -17.75 7.21
C VAL A 610 9.02 -18.45 6.13
N ILE A 611 9.23 -18.05 4.87
CA ILE A 611 8.59 -18.66 3.71
C ILE A 611 9.67 -18.97 2.68
N LYS A 612 9.63 -20.17 2.08
CA LYS A 612 10.64 -20.63 1.10
C LYS A 612 12.09 -20.59 1.64
N GLY A 613 12.26 -20.84 2.94
CA GLY A 613 13.56 -20.80 3.62
C GLY A 613 14.16 -19.42 3.81
N ARG A 614 13.41 -18.33 3.57
CA ARG A 614 13.85 -16.95 3.75
C ARG A 614 12.98 -16.24 4.79
N VAL A 615 13.61 -15.39 5.61
CA VAL A 615 12.90 -14.48 6.50
C VAL A 615 12.56 -13.23 5.70
N ASN A 616 11.27 -12.96 5.52
CA ASN A 616 10.79 -11.74 4.87
C ASN A 616 9.84 -10.99 5.80
N GLU A 617 9.90 -9.67 5.76
CA GLU A 617 8.90 -8.82 6.38
C GLU A 617 7.70 -8.71 5.44
N TYR A 618 6.54 -9.13 5.92
CA TYR A 618 5.27 -8.99 5.22
C TYR A 618 4.49 -7.87 5.87
N SER A 619 3.99 -6.95 5.05
CA SER A 619 3.27 -5.77 5.51
C SER A 619 1.99 -5.53 4.70
N THR A 620 2.06 -4.86 3.56
CA THR A 620 0.90 -4.50 2.72
C THR A 620 0.09 -5.71 2.22
N ILE A 621 0.75 -6.84 1.99
CA ILE A 621 0.13 -8.10 1.53
C ILE A 621 -0.03 -9.13 2.64
N LEU A 622 0.20 -8.75 3.91
CA LEU A 622 0.20 -9.68 5.03
C LEU A 622 -1.11 -10.48 5.15
N HIS A 623 -2.23 -9.84 4.82
CA HIS A 623 -3.58 -10.41 4.80
C HIS A 623 -3.86 -11.41 3.68
N LEU A 624 -2.94 -11.56 2.71
CA LEU A 624 -3.03 -12.55 1.64
C LEU A 624 -2.25 -13.81 1.97
N VAL A 625 -1.40 -13.75 3.00
CA VAL A 625 -0.48 -14.83 3.34
C VAL A 625 -1.16 -15.85 4.21
N LYS A 626 -1.14 -17.11 3.77
CA LYS A 626 -1.68 -18.25 4.52
C LYS A 626 -0.57 -19.22 4.84
N SER A 627 -0.15 -19.27 6.11
CA SER A 627 1.05 -20.01 6.53
C SER A 627 0.88 -20.72 7.87
N ILE A 628 1.43 -21.94 7.95
CA ILE A 628 1.63 -22.67 9.20
C ILE A 628 3.13 -23.01 9.30
N ASP A 629 3.76 -22.57 10.38
CA ASP A 629 5.13 -22.95 10.72
C ASP A 629 5.19 -23.54 12.15
N PHE A 630 5.51 -24.83 12.23
CA PHE A 630 5.73 -25.58 13.47
C PHE A 630 7.17 -26.09 13.60
N SER A 631 8.08 -25.58 12.77
CA SER A 631 9.45 -26.09 12.69
C SER A 631 10.25 -25.90 13.98
N LYS A 632 11.30 -26.70 14.16
CA LYS A 632 12.22 -26.63 15.31
C LYS A 632 11.47 -26.70 16.65
N ASN A 633 10.74 -27.79 16.83
CA ASN A 633 10.06 -28.17 18.06
C ASN A 633 10.39 -29.63 18.39
N SER A 634 9.65 -30.24 19.31
CA SER A 634 9.71 -31.66 19.66
C SER A 634 8.38 -32.37 19.38
N LEU A 635 7.66 -31.96 18.32
CA LEU A 635 6.40 -32.56 17.92
C LEU A 635 6.63 -34.00 17.44
N SER A 636 5.70 -34.90 17.73
CA SER A 636 5.80 -36.34 17.48
C SER A 636 4.48 -36.91 16.96
N GLY A 637 4.46 -38.19 16.59
CA GLY A 637 3.30 -38.80 15.95
C GLY A 637 3.23 -38.49 14.46
N GLU A 638 2.11 -38.84 13.84
CA GLU A 638 1.92 -38.70 12.39
C GLU A 638 1.48 -37.28 11.99
N ILE A 639 1.77 -36.89 10.75
CA ILE A 639 1.13 -35.73 10.12
C ILE A 639 -0.36 -36.08 9.90
N PRO A 640 -1.32 -35.41 10.57
CA PRO A 640 -2.72 -35.79 10.47
C PRO A 640 -3.23 -35.53 9.05
N LYS A 641 -3.96 -36.51 8.48
CA LYS A 641 -4.55 -36.39 7.13
C LYS A 641 -5.47 -35.18 7.00
N GLU A 642 -6.02 -34.68 8.10
CA GLU A 642 -6.86 -33.49 8.15
C GLU A 642 -6.12 -32.21 7.69
N VAL A 643 -4.78 -32.17 7.70
CA VAL A 643 -4.00 -31.06 7.14
C VAL A 643 -4.31 -30.85 5.64
N THR A 644 -4.62 -31.91 4.90
CA THR A 644 -4.90 -31.81 3.45
C THR A 644 -6.20 -31.09 3.12
N SER A 645 -7.00 -30.71 4.12
CA SER A 645 -8.18 -29.86 3.93
C SER A 645 -7.85 -28.37 3.82
N LEU A 646 -6.64 -27.95 4.16
CA LEU A 646 -6.20 -26.56 4.12
C LEU A 646 -5.78 -26.15 2.70
N GLN A 647 -6.73 -26.18 1.76
CA GLN A 647 -6.44 -26.08 0.33
C GLN A 647 -5.87 -24.72 -0.11
N GLU A 648 -6.12 -23.68 0.69
CA GLU A 648 -5.62 -22.33 0.44
C GLU A 648 -4.29 -22.03 1.12
N LEU A 649 -3.72 -22.98 1.87
CA LEU A 649 -2.44 -22.78 2.55
C LEU A 649 -1.32 -22.62 1.51
N GLN A 650 -0.49 -21.59 1.67
CA GLN A 650 0.64 -21.28 0.78
C GLN A 650 1.96 -21.85 1.29
N SER A 651 2.16 -21.87 2.62
CA SER A 651 3.38 -22.40 3.23
C SER A 651 3.05 -23.35 4.39
N LEU A 652 3.70 -24.51 4.38
CA LEU A 652 3.64 -25.49 5.47
C LEU A 652 5.05 -25.95 5.84
N ASN A 653 5.50 -25.56 7.03
CA ASN A 653 6.82 -25.93 7.54
C ASN A 653 6.69 -26.74 8.82
N LEU A 654 7.12 -28.00 8.78
CA LEU A 654 7.11 -28.95 9.90
C LEU A 654 8.53 -29.48 10.20
N SER A 655 9.55 -28.85 9.63
CA SER A 655 10.94 -29.32 9.71
C SER A 655 11.50 -29.35 11.14
N TYR A 656 12.55 -30.14 11.38
CA TYR A 656 13.19 -30.25 12.69
C TYR A 656 12.20 -30.60 13.82
N ASN A 657 11.56 -31.76 13.69
CA ASN A 657 10.67 -32.35 14.69
C ASN A 657 10.94 -33.87 14.81
N LEU A 658 10.06 -34.60 15.51
CA LEU A 658 10.11 -36.05 15.71
C LEU A 658 8.92 -36.74 15.02
N LEU A 659 8.43 -36.18 13.90
CA LEU A 659 7.25 -36.70 13.20
C LEU A 659 7.56 -38.04 12.53
N ILE A 660 6.62 -38.98 12.63
CA ILE A 660 6.69 -40.34 12.09
C ILE A 660 5.56 -40.58 11.08
N GLY A 661 5.48 -41.81 10.55
CA GLY A 661 4.44 -42.19 9.58
C GLY A 661 4.73 -41.65 8.18
N SER A 662 3.72 -41.69 7.31
CA SER A 662 3.84 -41.26 5.92
C SER A 662 3.35 -39.83 5.70
N ILE A 663 3.84 -39.19 4.64
CA ILE A 663 3.24 -37.96 4.12
C ILE A 663 1.80 -38.29 3.67
N PRO A 664 0.77 -37.51 4.05
CA PRO A 664 -0.62 -37.79 3.69
C PRO A 664 -0.84 -37.95 2.18
N GLU A 665 -1.54 -39.00 1.78
CA GLU A 665 -1.74 -39.35 0.35
C GLU A 665 -2.42 -38.23 -0.46
N ASN A 666 -3.28 -37.42 0.17
CA ASN A 666 -4.03 -36.34 -0.49
C ASN A 666 -3.33 -34.97 -0.42
N ILE A 667 -2.03 -34.90 -0.10
CA ILE A 667 -1.31 -33.62 -0.03
C ILE A 667 -1.40 -32.82 -1.35
N GLY A 668 -1.48 -33.50 -2.50
CA GLY A 668 -1.68 -32.89 -3.81
C GLY A 668 -2.95 -32.07 -3.99
N THR A 669 -3.94 -32.20 -3.10
CA THR A 669 -5.17 -31.40 -3.13
C THR A 669 -4.98 -29.97 -2.64
N MET A 670 -3.86 -29.68 -1.95
CA MET A 670 -3.54 -28.35 -1.44
C MET A 670 -2.91 -27.48 -2.52
N GLY A 671 -3.70 -27.17 -3.56
CA GLY A 671 -3.23 -26.55 -4.79
C GLY A 671 -2.52 -25.20 -4.62
N SER A 672 -2.79 -24.45 -3.55
CA SER A 672 -2.17 -23.16 -3.28
C SER A 672 -0.77 -23.24 -2.65
N LEU A 673 -0.28 -24.44 -2.30
CA LEU A 673 1.03 -24.60 -1.67
C LEU A 673 2.16 -24.18 -2.61
N GLU A 674 2.95 -23.22 -2.14
CA GLU A 674 4.16 -22.74 -2.78
C GLU A 674 5.43 -23.27 -2.10
N SER A 675 5.34 -23.54 -0.78
CA SER A 675 6.47 -23.92 0.07
C SER A 675 6.11 -25.05 1.02
N ILE A 676 6.87 -26.14 0.97
CA ILE A 676 6.79 -27.27 1.90
C ILE A 676 8.19 -27.57 2.46
N ASP A 677 8.33 -27.61 3.78
CA ASP A 677 9.55 -28.10 4.42
C ASP A 677 9.21 -29.12 5.52
N PHE A 678 9.52 -30.39 5.26
CA PHE A 678 9.38 -31.51 6.19
C PHE A 678 10.73 -32.11 6.57
N SER A 679 11.82 -31.41 6.31
CA SER A 679 13.17 -31.93 6.53
C SER A 679 13.46 -32.22 8.00
N VAL A 680 14.40 -33.12 8.25
CA VAL A 680 14.86 -33.46 9.61
C VAL A 680 13.70 -33.95 10.50
N ASN A 681 13.11 -35.06 10.09
CA ASN A 681 12.05 -35.78 10.81
C ASN A 681 12.31 -37.31 10.71
N GLN A 682 11.34 -38.13 11.12
CA GLN A 682 11.37 -39.59 11.02
C GLN A 682 10.28 -40.11 10.06
N LEU A 683 9.90 -39.32 9.06
CA LEU A 683 8.87 -39.69 8.08
C LEU A 683 9.33 -40.89 7.25
N SER A 684 8.39 -41.76 6.90
CA SER A 684 8.64 -43.04 6.21
C SER A 684 7.60 -43.30 5.13
N GLY A 685 7.74 -44.39 4.39
CA GLY A 685 6.87 -44.69 3.25
C GLY A 685 7.32 -43.97 1.96
N GLN A 686 6.42 -43.85 0.99
CA GLN A 686 6.70 -43.24 -0.31
C GLN A 686 6.28 -41.77 -0.34
N ILE A 687 6.90 -40.97 -1.22
CA ILE A 687 6.37 -39.65 -1.56
C ILE A 687 5.05 -39.86 -2.34
N PRO A 688 3.90 -39.33 -1.87
CA PRO A 688 2.62 -39.53 -2.52
C PRO A 688 2.61 -39.08 -3.98
N SER A 689 2.05 -39.90 -4.86
CA SER A 689 1.91 -39.56 -6.29
C SER A 689 1.11 -38.28 -6.52
N SER A 690 0.14 -37.98 -5.63
CA SER A 690 -0.65 -36.75 -5.68
C SER A 690 0.19 -35.48 -5.59
N MET A 691 1.39 -35.52 -4.99
CA MET A 691 2.29 -34.37 -4.88
C MET A 691 2.71 -33.81 -6.25
N SER A 692 2.59 -34.62 -7.32
CA SER A 692 2.75 -34.18 -8.71
C SER A 692 1.75 -33.10 -9.15
N SER A 693 0.60 -32.98 -8.45
CA SER A 693 -0.47 -32.01 -8.76
C SER A 693 -0.24 -30.62 -8.17
N LEU A 694 0.79 -30.43 -7.34
CA LEU A 694 1.11 -29.13 -6.73
C LEU A 694 1.83 -28.22 -7.72
N THR A 695 1.08 -27.52 -8.56
CA THR A 695 1.63 -26.70 -9.66
C THR A 695 2.30 -25.40 -9.20
N PHE A 696 1.89 -24.83 -8.07
CA PHE A 696 2.47 -23.61 -7.50
C PHE A 696 3.73 -23.85 -6.65
N LEU A 697 4.03 -25.12 -6.35
CA LEU A 697 5.16 -25.51 -5.50
C LEU A 697 6.48 -25.11 -6.16
N ASN A 698 7.23 -24.23 -5.50
CA ASN A 698 8.54 -23.76 -5.95
C ASN A 698 9.63 -23.95 -4.87
N HIS A 699 9.24 -24.32 -3.65
CA HIS A 699 10.16 -24.69 -2.58
C HIS A 699 9.69 -25.98 -1.92
N LEU A 700 10.52 -27.02 -1.96
CA LEU A 700 10.28 -28.30 -1.32
C LEU A 700 11.54 -28.74 -0.61
N ASN A 701 11.43 -29.19 0.63
CA ASN A 701 12.52 -29.84 1.34
C ASN A 701 12.00 -31.06 2.12
N LEU A 702 12.39 -32.25 1.70
CA LEU A 702 12.06 -33.53 2.32
C LEU A 702 13.31 -34.24 2.89
N SER A 703 14.44 -33.53 2.92
CA SER A 703 15.74 -34.12 3.26
C SER A 703 15.78 -34.68 4.68
N ASN A 704 16.67 -35.63 4.92
CA ASN A 704 16.94 -36.21 6.24
C ASN A 704 15.68 -36.81 6.89
N ASN A 705 15.10 -37.81 6.23
CA ASN A 705 13.97 -38.61 6.69
C ASN A 705 14.24 -40.10 6.40
N ASN A 706 13.24 -40.98 6.52
CA ASN A 706 13.31 -42.39 6.16
C ASN A 706 12.36 -42.74 4.99
N LEU A 707 12.18 -41.79 4.05
CA LEU A 707 11.35 -41.98 2.86
C LEU A 707 12.00 -42.97 1.89
N THR A 708 11.18 -43.69 1.13
CA THR A 708 11.56 -44.78 0.23
C THR A 708 10.84 -44.68 -1.11
N GLY A 709 11.33 -45.37 -2.13
CA GLY A 709 10.64 -45.49 -3.41
C GLY A 709 11.00 -44.42 -4.44
N LYS A 710 10.28 -44.42 -5.55
CA LYS A 710 10.53 -43.52 -6.68
C LYS A 710 9.97 -42.12 -6.40
N ILE A 711 10.71 -41.07 -6.75
CA ILE A 711 10.18 -39.70 -6.77
C ILE A 711 9.09 -39.59 -7.86
N PRO A 712 7.86 -39.12 -7.53
CA PRO A 712 6.80 -38.92 -8.53
C PRO A 712 7.22 -37.98 -9.65
N LEU A 713 6.74 -38.25 -10.86
CA LEU A 713 7.04 -37.43 -12.04
C LEU A 713 6.08 -36.24 -12.13
N SER A 714 6.62 -35.03 -12.17
CA SER A 714 5.94 -33.78 -12.53
C SER A 714 6.97 -32.72 -12.94
N THR A 715 6.53 -31.72 -13.72
CA THR A 715 7.40 -30.60 -14.11
C THR A 715 8.02 -29.89 -12.89
N GLN A 716 7.28 -29.80 -11.77
CA GLN A 716 7.76 -29.04 -10.61
C GLN A 716 8.76 -29.86 -9.78
N LEU A 717 8.45 -31.13 -9.50
CA LEU A 717 9.32 -31.99 -8.69
C LEU A 717 10.68 -32.24 -9.32
N GLN A 718 10.74 -32.36 -10.65
CA GLN A 718 12.00 -32.51 -11.37
C GLN A 718 12.79 -31.20 -11.56
N SER A 719 12.17 -30.04 -11.34
CA SER A 719 12.86 -28.74 -11.36
C SER A 719 13.59 -28.40 -10.06
N LEU A 720 13.27 -29.12 -8.97
CA LEU A 720 13.81 -28.89 -7.64
C LEU A 720 15.20 -29.51 -7.47
N ASP A 721 16.01 -28.92 -6.59
CA ASP A 721 17.36 -29.38 -6.30
C ASP A 721 17.35 -30.79 -5.67
N ALA A 722 18.27 -31.65 -6.10
CA ALA A 722 18.50 -32.98 -5.55
C ALA A 722 18.76 -32.96 -4.03
N SER A 723 19.33 -31.87 -3.51
CA SER A 723 19.54 -31.66 -2.07
C SER A 723 18.24 -31.79 -1.25
N SER A 724 17.11 -31.38 -1.83
CA SER A 724 15.76 -31.45 -1.25
C SER A 724 15.31 -32.86 -0.89
N PHE A 725 15.92 -33.90 -1.48
CA PHE A 725 15.55 -35.31 -1.29
C PHE A 725 16.65 -36.11 -0.57
N SER A 726 17.79 -35.48 -0.26
CA SER A 726 18.96 -36.12 0.33
C SER A 726 18.68 -36.74 1.70
N GLY A 727 19.51 -37.70 2.12
CA GLY A 727 19.34 -38.36 3.42
C GLY A 727 18.07 -39.23 3.51
N ASN A 728 17.56 -39.73 2.38
CA ASN A 728 16.45 -40.70 2.28
C ASN A 728 16.88 -41.91 1.41
N LYS A 729 15.98 -42.89 1.23
CA LYS A 729 16.14 -44.06 0.34
C LYS A 729 15.31 -43.90 -0.95
N LEU A 730 15.39 -42.73 -1.55
CA LEU A 730 14.64 -42.35 -2.76
C LEU A 730 15.45 -42.59 -4.02
N TYR A 731 14.79 -42.79 -5.16
CA TYR A 731 15.44 -42.95 -6.46
C TYR A 731 14.65 -42.30 -7.60
N GLY A 732 15.31 -42.09 -8.74
CA GLY A 732 14.77 -41.39 -9.91
C GLY A 732 14.96 -39.86 -9.87
N PRO A 733 14.75 -39.16 -11.00
CA PRO A 733 15.01 -37.73 -11.11
C PRO A 733 14.27 -36.89 -10.06
N PRO A 734 14.91 -35.88 -9.43
CA PRO A 734 16.21 -35.29 -9.78
C PRO A 734 17.45 -36.00 -9.20
N LEU A 735 17.29 -37.15 -8.53
CA LEU A 735 18.44 -37.93 -8.03
C LEU A 735 19.14 -38.69 -9.17
N THR A 736 20.46 -38.86 -9.04
CA THR A 736 21.30 -39.61 -10.01
C THR A 736 21.16 -41.12 -9.88
N ASP A 737 20.58 -41.61 -8.79
CA ASP A 737 20.39 -43.03 -8.53
C ASP A 737 19.20 -43.57 -9.36
N ASN A 738 19.53 -44.13 -10.52
CA ASN A 738 18.63 -45.01 -11.27
C ASN A 738 18.89 -46.45 -10.82
N CYS A 739 17.89 -47.12 -10.24
CA CYS A 739 18.01 -48.55 -9.96
C CYS A 739 18.13 -49.34 -11.27
N THR A 740 19.36 -49.73 -11.64
CA THR A 740 19.58 -50.95 -12.42
C THR A 740 19.42 -52.13 -11.47
N VAL A 741 18.32 -52.87 -11.62
CA VAL A 741 18.15 -54.14 -10.92
C VAL A 741 19.23 -55.10 -11.41
N ASN A 742 20.17 -55.44 -10.52
CA ASN A 742 21.13 -56.51 -10.75
C ASN A 742 20.37 -57.83 -10.87
N GLY A 743 20.36 -58.40 -12.06
CA GLY A 743 19.81 -59.73 -12.30
C GLY A 743 19.80 -60.08 -13.78
N VAL A 744 20.99 -60.34 -14.33
CA VAL A 744 21.34 -61.14 -15.53
C VAL A 744 22.45 -60.42 -16.29
N LYS A 745 23.65 -61.03 -16.28
CA LYS A 745 24.68 -60.73 -17.27
C LYS A 745 24.25 -61.35 -18.61
N PRO A 746 24.19 -60.63 -19.74
CA PRO A 746 24.27 -61.25 -21.04
C PRO A 746 25.73 -61.31 -21.46
N ASN A 747 26.14 -62.52 -21.86
CA ASN A 747 27.40 -62.76 -22.55
C ASN A 747 27.43 -62.02 -23.89
N ASN A 748 28.59 -61.51 -24.25
CA ASN A 748 28.92 -61.12 -25.62
C ASN A 748 28.86 -62.35 -26.53
N GLU A 749 27.95 -62.36 -27.51
CA GLU A 749 28.22 -62.88 -28.85
C GLU A 749 27.48 -62.03 -29.90
N ASN A 750 28.22 -61.69 -30.95
CA ASN A 750 27.79 -60.89 -32.09
C ASN A 750 26.77 -61.65 -32.96
N ILE A 751 25.81 -60.94 -33.57
CA ILE A 751 25.59 -60.82 -35.03
C ILE A 751 24.19 -60.23 -35.31
N GLY A 752 24.20 -58.97 -35.75
CA GLY A 752 23.35 -58.31 -36.75
C GLY A 752 21.84 -58.55 -36.86
N SER A 753 21.05 -57.52 -36.54
CA SER A 753 20.04 -56.98 -37.46
C SER A 753 19.69 -55.54 -37.10
N LYS A 754 19.73 -54.64 -38.10
CA LYS A 754 19.33 -53.23 -38.00
C LYS A 754 17.91 -53.12 -37.45
N ASP A 755 17.73 -52.33 -36.39
CA ASP A 755 16.50 -51.58 -36.19
C ASP A 755 16.77 -50.21 -35.57
N ILE A 756 16.02 -49.26 -36.08
CA ILE A 756 16.21 -47.83 -36.01
C ILE A 756 16.02 -47.34 -34.57
N GLY A 757 17.08 -46.82 -33.97
CA GLY A 757 16.97 -46.06 -32.73
C GLY A 757 16.03 -44.88 -32.95
N ARG A 758 14.85 -44.91 -32.32
CA ARG A 758 14.07 -43.72 -32.06
C ARG A 758 14.92 -42.82 -31.16
N ILE A 759 15.59 -41.87 -31.78
CA ILE A 759 16.12 -40.68 -31.10
C ILE A 759 14.90 -40.03 -30.44
N GLU A 760 14.86 -40.02 -29.11
CA GLU A 760 13.99 -39.13 -28.35
C GLU A 760 14.43 -37.72 -28.71
N VAL A 761 13.73 -37.13 -29.68
CA VAL A 761 13.91 -35.74 -30.06
C VAL A 761 13.34 -34.94 -28.91
N ASP A 762 14.21 -34.25 -28.16
CA ASP A 762 13.79 -33.25 -27.20
C ASP A 762 13.03 -32.15 -27.94
N TRP A 763 11.71 -32.27 -27.96
CA TRP A 763 10.82 -31.30 -28.59
C TRP A 763 10.99 -29.91 -27.99
N PHE A 764 11.53 -29.81 -26.77
CA PHE A 764 11.96 -28.55 -26.20
C PHE A 764 13.11 -27.90 -26.99
N TYR A 765 14.21 -28.61 -27.27
CA TYR A 765 15.30 -28.06 -28.07
C TYR A 765 14.89 -27.83 -29.52
N VAL A 766 14.07 -28.71 -30.11
CA VAL A 766 13.56 -28.50 -31.48
C VAL A 766 12.61 -27.30 -31.55
N SER A 767 11.72 -27.12 -30.57
CA SER A 767 10.84 -25.96 -30.50
C SER A 767 11.61 -24.67 -30.18
N MET A 768 12.71 -24.74 -29.43
CA MET A 768 13.59 -23.60 -29.19
C MET A 768 14.37 -23.22 -30.46
N VAL A 769 14.87 -24.22 -31.20
CA VAL A 769 15.60 -24.02 -32.46
C VAL A 769 14.69 -23.55 -33.60
N LEU A 770 13.41 -23.93 -33.62
CA LEU A 770 12.43 -23.42 -34.60
C LEU A 770 11.76 -22.11 -34.14
N GLY A 771 11.53 -21.96 -32.84
CA GLY A 771 10.91 -20.79 -32.23
C GLY A 771 11.83 -19.59 -32.18
N PHE A 772 13.15 -19.78 -32.03
CA PHE A 772 14.11 -18.69 -32.04
C PHE A 772 14.14 -17.95 -33.38
N PRO A 773 14.26 -18.60 -34.56
CA PRO A 773 14.14 -17.91 -35.84
C PRO A 773 12.79 -17.21 -36.03
N VAL A 774 11.68 -17.86 -35.66
CA VAL A 774 10.34 -17.28 -35.84
C VAL A 774 10.13 -16.07 -34.91
N GLY A 775 10.54 -16.16 -33.64
CA GLY A 775 10.47 -15.06 -32.67
C GLY A 775 11.46 -13.94 -32.99
N PHE A 776 12.70 -14.30 -33.35
CA PHE A 776 13.73 -13.35 -33.76
C PHE A 776 13.30 -12.59 -35.02
N TRP A 777 12.79 -13.26 -36.05
CA TRP A 777 12.32 -12.57 -37.26
C TRP A 777 10.95 -11.90 -37.09
N GLY A 778 10.10 -12.40 -36.19
CA GLY A 778 8.84 -11.75 -35.80
C GLY A 778 9.05 -10.41 -35.10
N VAL A 779 10.14 -10.25 -34.35
CA VAL A 779 10.50 -9.01 -33.65
C VAL A 779 11.51 -8.19 -34.46
N CYS A 780 12.65 -8.75 -34.84
CA CYS A 780 13.73 -8.04 -35.53
C CYS A 780 13.40 -7.76 -37.00
N GLY A 781 12.60 -8.60 -37.68
CA GLY A 781 12.21 -8.38 -39.08
C GLY A 781 11.46 -7.06 -39.28
N PRO A 782 10.36 -6.79 -38.53
CA PRO A 782 9.68 -5.50 -38.57
C PRO A 782 10.58 -4.30 -38.23
N LEU A 783 11.51 -4.47 -37.28
CA LEU A 783 12.47 -3.42 -36.88
C LEU A 783 13.53 -3.12 -37.96
N LEU A 784 13.91 -4.12 -38.76
CA LEU A 784 14.85 -3.95 -39.87
C LEU A 784 14.19 -3.29 -41.08
N LEU A 785 12.94 -3.67 -41.38
CA LEU A 785 12.23 -3.24 -42.59
C LEU A 785 11.44 -1.94 -42.42
N ASN A 786 10.98 -1.60 -41.20
CA ASN A 786 10.17 -0.42 -40.95
C ASN A 786 10.88 0.57 -39.99
N LYS A 787 11.30 1.71 -40.56
CA LYS A 787 12.02 2.77 -39.84
C LYS A 787 11.22 3.35 -38.66
N GLN A 788 9.89 3.43 -38.75
CA GLN A 788 9.05 3.96 -37.66
C GLN A 788 8.98 2.99 -36.46
N TRP A 789 8.83 1.69 -36.73
CA TRP A 789 8.81 0.66 -35.70
C TRP A 789 10.14 0.56 -34.96
N ARG A 790 11.25 0.70 -35.69
CA ARG A 790 12.59 0.76 -35.09
C ARG A 790 12.74 1.88 -34.09
N ILE A 791 12.28 3.09 -34.43
CA ILE A 791 12.38 4.27 -33.55
C ILE A 791 11.53 4.06 -32.30
N MET A 792 10.28 3.61 -32.45
CA MET A 792 9.38 3.34 -31.32
C MET A 792 9.94 2.28 -30.36
N TYR A 793 10.52 1.21 -30.90
CA TYR A 793 11.07 0.12 -30.09
C TYR A 793 12.32 0.53 -29.30
N PHE A 794 13.26 1.27 -29.90
CA PHE A 794 14.43 1.76 -29.17
C PHE A 794 14.06 2.85 -28.14
N GLN A 795 13.05 3.68 -28.40
CA GLN A 795 12.50 4.60 -27.39
C GLN A 795 11.87 3.86 -26.20
N PHE A 796 11.15 2.76 -26.46
CA PHE A 796 10.62 1.89 -25.42
C PHE A 796 11.74 1.22 -24.59
N LEU A 797 12.80 0.72 -25.23
CA LEU A 797 13.94 0.12 -24.53
C LEU A 797 14.73 1.14 -23.70
N ASP A 798 14.93 2.35 -24.21
CA ASP A 798 15.54 3.44 -23.45
C ASP A 798 14.70 3.77 -22.21
N HIS A 799 13.37 3.87 -22.37
CA HIS A 799 12.43 4.09 -21.25
C HIS A 799 12.47 2.98 -20.19
N MET A 800 12.52 1.72 -20.61
CA MET A 800 12.72 0.58 -19.72
C MET A 800 14.08 0.61 -19.03
N GLY A 801 15.14 1.02 -19.74
CA GLY A 801 16.48 1.21 -19.20
C GLY A 801 16.53 2.28 -18.11
N TYR A 802 15.82 3.40 -18.28
CA TYR A 802 15.70 4.43 -17.24
C TYR A 802 14.94 3.91 -16.02
N LYS A 803 13.79 3.24 -16.19
CA LYS A 803 13.04 2.62 -15.08
C LYS A 803 13.87 1.59 -14.30
N LEU A 804 14.64 0.76 -14.99
CA LEU A 804 15.53 -0.21 -14.33
C LEU A 804 16.69 0.46 -13.60
N LYS A 805 17.22 1.56 -14.14
CA LYS A 805 18.29 2.33 -13.51
C LYS A 805 17.79 3.03 -12.24
N ASP A 806 16.55 3.49 -12.22
CA ASP A 806 15.91 4.07 -11.04
C ASP A 806 15.71 3.02 -9.94
N VAL A 807 15.20 1.83 -10.28
CA VAL A 807 15.05 0.69 -9.35
C VAL A 807 16.40 0.19 -8.83
N LEU A 808 17.41 0.06 -9.71
CA LEU A 808 18.75 -0.35 -9.32
C LEU A 808 19.47 0.74 -8.51
N SER A 809 19.21 2.03 -8.74
CA SER A 809 19.76 3.13 -7.94
C SER A 809 19.15 3.16 -6.53
N PHE A 810 17.87 2.80 -6.40
CA PHE A 810 17.15 2.63 -5.14
C PHE A 810 17.73 1.46 -4.33
N GLN A 811 17.87 0.27 -4.94
CA GLN A 811 18.46 -0.90 -4.29
C GLN A 811 19.97 -0.76 -4.01
N TYR A 812 20.72 -0.09 -4.90
CA TYR A 812 22.15 0.17 -4.68
C TYR A 812 22.37 1.17 -3.53
N CYS A 813 21.49 2.17 -3.35
CA CYS A 813 21.51 3.05 -2.18
C CYS A 813 21.19 2.30 -0.88
N GLU A 814 20.24 1.36 -0.92
CA GLU A 814 19.88 0.50 0.21
C GLU A 814 21.05 -0.39 0.64
N CYS A 815 21.73 -1.02 -0.34
CA CYS A 815 22.93 -1.81 -0.11
C CYS A 815 24.11 -0.97 0.39
N LYS A 816 24.29 0.25 -0.13
CA LYS A 816 25.34 1.17 0.32
C LYS A 816 25.10 1.65 1.75
N GLY A 817 23.85 1.86 2.15
CA GLY A 817 23.43 2.16 3.53
C GLY A 817 23.71 1.02 4.49
N LEU A 818 23.39 -0.22 4.11
CA LEU A 818 23.67 -1.44 4.87
C LEU A 818 25.17 -1.71 5.02
N ILE A 819 25.95 -1.56 3.94
CA ILE A 819 27.41 -1.73 3.97
C ILE A 819 28.07 -0.61 4.80
N SER A 820 27.61 0.63 4.70
CA SER A 820 28.08 1.76 5.52
C SER A 820 27.78 1.56 7.01
N SER A 821 26.59 1.03 7.34
CA SER A 821 26.17 0.67 8.70
C SER A 821 27.02 -0.46 9.30
N GLN A 822 27.25 -1.53 8.54
CA GLN A 822 28.13 -2.65 8.92
C GLN A 822 29.58 -2.18 9.14
N TRP A 823 30.10 -1.33 8.24
CA TRP A 823 31.44 -0.74 8.37
C TRP A 823 31.56 0.20 9.58
N ARG A 824 30.52 0.99 9.92
CA ARG A 824 30.52 1.82 11.14
C ARG A 824 30.50 0.97 12.40
N LYS A 825 29.70 -0.11 12.44
CA LYS A 825 29.69 -1.08 13.56
C LYS A 825 31.06 -1.74 13.74
N LEU A 826 31.71 -2.15 12.65
CA LEU A 826 33.08 -2.69 12.66
C LEU A 826 34.12 -1.65 13.14
N LYS A 827 33.99 -0.40 12.72
CA LYS A 827 34.89 0.69 13.11
C LYS A 827 34.75 1.07 14.59
N LEU A 828 33.53 1.03 15.13
CA LEU A 828 33.25 1.25 16.54
C LEU A 828 33.67 0.06 17.42
N ALA A 829 33.51 -1.17 16.93
CA ALA A 829 33.99 -2.36 17.61
C ALA A 829 35.54 -2.38 17.65
N ALA A 830 36.19 -2.03 16.54
CA ALA A 830 37.64 -1.94 16.45
C ALA A 830 38.25 -0.80 17.30
N SER A 831 37.59 0.36 17.40
CA SER A 831 38.09 1.49 18.22
C SER A 831 37.97 1.24 19.72
N LYS A 832 37.06 0.36 20.16
CA LYS A 832 36.92 -0.06 21.56
C LYS A 832 37.96 -1.11 21.97
N VAL A 833 38.53 -1.85 21.01
CA VAL A 833 39.49 -2.94 21.27
C VAL A 833 40.94 -2.48 21.08
N CYS A 834 41.20 -1.59 20.12
CA CYS A 834 42.55 -1.10 19.82
C CYS A 834 42.58 0.43 19.96
N GLY A 835 43.33 0.94 20.94
CA GLY A 835 43.47 2.37 21.24
C GLY A 835 43.79 3.24 20.01
N SER A 836 43.33 4.50 20.07
CA SER A 836 42.98 5.38 18.95
C SER A 836 44.09 5.88 18.01
N ASP A 837 45.38 5.61 18.26
CA ASP A 837 46.44 6.37 17.57
C ASP A 837 47.22 5.63 16.47
N SER A 838 47.06 4.32 16.32
CA SER A 838 47.76 3.55 15.26
C SER A 838 46.98 3.50 13.93
N TYR A 839 45.64 3.48 13.99
CA TYR A 839 44.78 3.22 12.82
C TYR A 839 44.66 4.44 11.87
N SER A 840 44.85 5.67 12.36
CA SER A 840 44.63 6.88 11.56
C SER A 840 45.71 7.15 10.50
N ARG A 841 46.89 6.53 10.63
CA ARG A 841 48.02 6.70 9.68
C ARG A 841 47.99 5.72 8.50
N GLN A 842 47.50 4.49 8.68
CA GLN A 842 47.44 3.51 7.58
C GLN A 842 46.26 3.73 6.62
N VAL A 843 45.12 4.27 7.10
CA VAL A 843 43.96 4.58 6.22
C VAL A 843 44.22 5.78 5.31
N ARG A 844 45.07 6.73 5.74
CA ARG A 844 45.43 7.92 4.96
C ARG A 844 46.26 7.59 3.71
N TRP A 845 46.98 6.47 3.70
CA TRP A 845 47.77 6.03 2.54
C TRP A 845 46.96 5.27 1.48
N ARG A 846 45.84 4.62 1.85
CA ARG A 846 45.01 3.86 0.89
C ARG A 846 43.91 4.68 0.18
N LEU A 847 43.53 5.84 0.72
CA LEU A 847 42.59 6.76 0.06
C LEU A 847 43.23 7.60 -1.05
N ALA A 848 44.56 7.73 -1.06
CA ALA A 848 45.29 8.46 -2.10
C ALA A 848 45.34 7.69 -3.44
N SER A 849 45.23 6.36 -3.43
CA SER A 849 45.26 5.52 -4.64
C SER A 849 43.89 5.36 -5.32
N SER A 850 42.78 5.74 -4.66
CA SER A 850 41.43 5.68 -5.26
C SER A 850 41.08 6.91 -6.11
N ARG A 851 41.75 8.05 -5.88
CA ARG A 851 41.52 9.29 -6.64
C ARG A 851 42.10 9.30 -8.06
N HIS A 852 42.94 8.31 -8.42
CA HIS A 852 43.49 8.21 -9.78
C HIS A 852 42.63 7.40 -10.76
N ILE A 853 41.52 6.80 -10.31
CA ILE A 853 40.59 6.07 -11.18
C ILE A 853 39.37 6.94 -11.57
N GLU A 854 39.04 7.98 -10.81
CA GLU A 854 37.91 8.88 -11.09
C GLU A 854 38.21 9.93 -12.18
N ASP A 855 39.48 10.34 -12.36
CA ASP A 855 39.85 11.38 -13.34
C ASP A 855 40.01 10.88 -14.79
N SER A 856 39.83 9.59 -15.07
CA SER A 856 39.98 9.00 -16.42
C SER A 856 38.66 8.76 -17.16
N ALA A 857 37.50 8.95 -16.52
CA ALA A 857 36.19 8.63 -17.10
C ALA A 857 35.43 9.86 -17.65
N GLY A 858 36.02 11.05 -17.57
CA GLY A 858 35.38 12.32 -17.91
C GLY A 858 36.11 13.11 -18.98
N ASN A 859 36.47 12.52 -20.13
CA ASN A 859 36.65 13.23 -21.41
C ASN A 859 37.24 12.30 -22.48
N LYS A 860 36.41 11.90 -23.46
CA LYS A 860 36.69 11.76 -24.91
C LYS A 860 35.64 10.85 -25.54
N GLY A 861 34.78 11.43 -26.37
CA GLY A 861 33.84 10.68 -27.19
C GLY A 861 34.54 9.93 -28.32
N TRP A 862 34.16 8.68 -28.54
CA TRP A 862 34.35 7.95 -29.78
C TRP A 862 33.12 7.09 -30.07
N ASN A 863 32.50 7.34 -31.22
CA ASN A 863 31.62 6.42 -31.94
C ASN A 863 32.46 5.25 -32.48
N ILE A 864 31.92 4.01 -32.43
CA ILE A 864 32.09 2.90 -33.41
C ILE A 864 31.28 1.66 -32.91
N PRO A 865 30.82 0.77 -33.80
CA PRO A 865 29.44 0.25 -33.79
C PRO A 865 29.21 -1.12 -33.13
N MET A 866 27.90 -1.33 -32.90
CA MET A 866 27.22 -2.50 -32.36
C MET A 866 27.36 -3.73 -33.27
N THR A 867 28.29 -4.63 -32.99
CA THR A 867 28.24 -6.05 -33.43
C THR A 867 29.11 -6.94 -32.53
N VAL A 868 28.57 -8.11 -32.20
CA VAL A 868 29.16 -9.29 -31.51
C VAL A 868 29.14 -9.25 -29.97
N PHE A 869 28.05 -9.77 -29.42
CA PHE A 869 28.00 -10.32 -28.06
C PHE A 869 28.72 -11.69 -28.08
N ASP A 870 29.89 -11.77 -27.44
CA ASP A 870 30.45 -13.04 -26.98
C ASP A 870 30.35 -13.10 -25.45
N SER A 871 29.67 -14.14 -24.99
CA SER A 871 29.37 -14.45 -23.61
C SER A 871 30.55 -15.19 -22.98
N GLU A 872 31.46 -14.50 -22.27
CA GLU A 872 32.40 -15.18 -21.37
C GLU A 872 33.19 -14.27 -20.41
N VAL A 873 32.55 -13.35 -19.67
CA VAL A 873 33.19 -12.73 -18.48
C VAL A 873 32.14 -12.34 -17.45
N LEU A 874 31.58 -13.30 -16.71
CA LEU A 874 30.87 -13.02 -15.45
C LEU A 874 30.61 -14.26 -14.60
N THR A 875 31.60 -15.16 -14.44
CA THR A 875 31.61 -16.11 -13.31
C THR A 875 33.04 -16.59 -13.02
N VAL A 876 33.87 -15.83 -12.29
CA VAL A 876 34.94 -16.33 -11.39
C VAL A 876 35.40 -15.13 -10.55
N GLY A 877 35.20 -15.16 -9.24
CA GLY A 877 35.65 -14.07 -8.36
C GLY A 877 35.32 -14.22 -6.88
N LEU A 878 34.98 -15.41 -6.40
CA LEU A 878 35.09 -15.79 -5.00
C LEU A 878 35.80 -17.14 -4.98
N VAL A 879 36.77 -17.29 -4.07
CA VAL A 879 37.73 -18.39 -3.90
C VAL A 879 39.05 -18.22 -4.67
N TYR A 880 40.00 -17.46 -4.08
CA TYR A 880 41.40 -17.83 -3.84
C TYR A 880 42.17 -16.61 -3.28
N LEU A 881 42.46 -16.61 -1.98
CA LEU A 881 43.63 -15.94 -1.42
C LEU A 881 44.21 -16.86 -0.32
N PRO A 882 45.41 -17.43 -0.52
CA PRO A 882 46.07 -18.29 0.45
C PRO A 882 46.82 -17.50 1.53
N PHE A 883 47.11 -18.22 2.62
CA PHE A 883 47.72 -17.82 3.90
C PHE A 883 49.17 -17.30 3.86
N ALA A 884 49.55 -16.67 5.00
CA ALA A 884 50.87 -16.34 5.58
C ALA A 884 51.35 -14.89 5.35
N SER A 885 51.74 -14.09 6.35
CA SER A 885 52.38 -14.41 7.64
C SER A 885 52.09 -13.36 8.73
N ASP A 886 51.90 -13.89 9.95
CA ASP A 886 52.35 -13.52 11.30
C ASP A 886 52.02 -12.16 11.97
N ASP A 887 51.64 -12.32 13.25
CA ASP A 887 51.30 -11.34 14.31
C ASP A 887 49.87 -10.80 14.40
N ILE A 888 48.89 -11.67 14.72
CA ILE A 888 47.61 -11.24 15.35
C ILE A 888 47.17 -12.20 16.46
N CYS A 889 46.92 -11.62 17.65
CA CYS A 889 46.25 -12.20 18.81
C CYS A 889 44.92 -12.92 18.45
N PRO A 890 44.66 -14.14 18.96
CA PRO A 890 43.44 -14.89 18.67
C PRO A 890 42.32 -14.49 19.62
N VAL A 891 41.14 -14.10 19.12
CA VAL A 891 39.78 -14.46 19.59
C VAL A 891 38.81 -13.76 18.63
N ILE A 892 38.29 -14.46 17.61
CA ILE A 892 36.87 -14.41 17.16
C ILE A 892 36.61 -15.72 16.38
N TYR A 893 36.25 -16.77 17.09
CA TYR A 893 35.44 -17.87 16.56
C TYR A 893 34.12 -17.78 17.34
N SER A 894 33.14 -17.06 16.78
CA SER A 894 31.72 -16.96 17.17
C SER A 894 31.14 -15.62 16.71
N ILE A 895 30.74 -15.50 15.44
CA ILE A 895 29.51 -14.81 14.97
C ILE A 895 29.04 -15.56 13.73
#